data_AF-A0A6J5FPP4-F1
#
_entry.id   AF-A0A6J5FPP4-F1
#
_cell.length_a   1.000
_cell.length_b   1.000
_cell.length_c   1.000
_cell.angle_alpha   90.00
_cell.angle_beta   90.00
_cell.angle_gamma   90.00
#
_symmetry.space_group_name_H-M   'P 1'
#
loop_
_entity.id
_entity.type
_entity.pdbx_description
1 polymer ?
#
loop_
_entity_poly.entity_id
_entity_poly.type
_entity_poly.pdbx_seq_one_letter_code
_entity_poly.pdbx_strand_id
1 'polypeptide(L)'
;MEAPHAYAPRIYFVHSVLVGALDAWPAQFAHAASLGFDHVLIGALFAPGVATSGATGDDRIVADHTRLHPAFGTPERMDETLRLLASTARSRGITLLADLTLDRTAAGGALHAAHPDWFHPFEPEDARLDPRHGHRDANVAYADFARAGAPLAVWWTQLASRLADAGIGGFRIDSPHRVPANALRAIFDAVRASHPQTRWLAATPGLARDDLAQLEDAGFDAAFTSLRWWDFASSWLVEEHAAMRRVGSPIAFPEAPYGTRLVHDLRDLHAREGGGTPMDMRSVERACRRMLRTAASLGTGWLVPMGFEYGIDDAIRHDTQAQDAHAWQAAKTRAPFDLSADIAHANALQRETWTLQTNGELRALNGPGAPVAALLRGDHADLRESDEALLTLVNPSLDAPVRVDMAHLLDGVPGSFTRFTPLDAQALRDASAVPETFTLPAGACWMFGALASPMVTLAPPEDLAKSPTSGHKSVLEAIAAPRIAIESVQPSVDHGRFVAKRVVGERCEVRAAIFAEGHDRIDAAVLWRAADETAWHEAPMTPLPPAGTDLWSGHFPLERVGRYEFVVIAWRDDFASLADHLQKKRAVHQPVDLELEEASRLLALVLATARTSGGASQREDEASGSTHTHDALDALVKRFISADTNTRCAMLAAPATAAAVRAAGHRPFLARDAHVHRVDAERAAARYASWYEIFPRSMSDDETRHGTFDDVIAKMPRIREMGFDVLYFPPIHPIGLANRKGRNNSLTAQPGDVGSPYAIGAAEGGHTAVHPQLGTLDDFRRMVSAAHQHGLEIALDFAIQCSPDHPWLKAHPGWFAWRPDGTLRYAENPPKKYQDIVNPEFYAHDAKPDVWLALRDAILFWVNHGVRIFRVDNPHTKPLPFWEWMIADVRARHPDVIFLSEAFTRPRLMYRLAKIGFSQSYTYFTWRESKRDFIDYLTELTQTAVRDFYRPNFFVNTPDINPHYLQSGARSSHLIRAALASLLSGLWGVYSGFELCEARALPNSEEYLDSEKYQLRAWDWNRPGNIVPEITALNRIRRANPALQTHLGVTFLPAHSEAILCFEKATPARDNVVVVAINLDAHAEQGADFELSWATFQHWQIDDRARLAVVDEITGERFEWQGRWQHVRLDPHARPFAIWRIEPIDGLPRTTPTVETADEPNIEGHPELDQDFPPGGAT
;
A
#
# COMPACT_ATOMS: atom_id res chain seq x y z
N MET A 1 -19.65 36.52 -11.79
CA MET A 1 -19.55 37.73 -10.96
C MET A 1 -18.11 38.17 -11.07
N GLU A 2 -17.82 39.32 -11.69
CA GLU A 2 -16.47 39.87 -11.63
C GLU A 2 -16.12 40.09 -10.16
N ALA A 3 -15.08 39.41 -9.67
CA ALA A 3 -14.57 39.65 -8.34
C ALA A 3 -14.05 41.10 -8.30
N PRO A 4 -14.51 41.95 -7.36
CA PRO A 4 -14.05 43.33 -7.29
C PRO A 4 -12.54 43.32 -7.00
N HIS A 5 -11.76 44.06 -7.78
CA HIS A 5 -10.35 44.29 -7.51
C HIS A 5 -10.13 44.54 -6.01
N ALA A 6 -9.22 43.81 -5.37
CA ALA A 6 -8.81 44.14 -4.01
C ALA A 6 -8.07 45.49 -4.01
N TYR A 7 -8.08 46.20 -2.87
CA TYR A 7 -7.32 47.43 -2.75
C TYR A 7 -5.81 47.10 -2.74
N ALA A 8 -5.16 47.31 -3.89
CA ALA A 8 -3.78 46.92 -4.19
C ALA A 8 -2.85 48.14 -4.38
N PRO A 9 -2.62 48.97 -3.35
CA PRO A 9 -1.81 50.19 -3.50
C PRO A 9 -0.31 49.88 -3.61
N ARG A 10 0.39 50.71 -4.40
CA ARG A 10 1.85 50.79 -4.45
C ARG A 10 2.28 52.06 -3.73
N ILE A 11 2.72 51.89 -2.49
CA ILE A 11 2.95 52.99 -1.56
C ILE A 11 4.44 53.31 -1.47
N TYR A 12 4.80 54.57 -1.68
CA TYR A 12 6.12 55.09 -1.33
C TYR A 12 6.02 55.87 -0.02
N PHE A 13 6.75 55.45 1.01
CA PHE A 13 6.71 56.11 2.31
C PHE A 13 7.77 57.21 2.40
N VAL A 14 7.34 58.40 2.83
CA VAL A 14 8.19 59.58 3.02
C VAL A 14 8.01 60.16 4.41
N HIS A 15 9.11 60.57 5.03
CA HIS A 15 9.10 61.18 6.37
C HIS A 15 9.29 62.69 6.29
N SER A 16 8.40 63.47 6.90
CA SER A 16 8.38 64.93 6.74
C SER A 16 9.68 65.62 7.14
N VAL A 17 10.34 65.18 8.22
CA VAL A 17 11.63 65.72 8.70
C VAL A 17 12.78 65.48 7.73
N LEU A 18 12.77 64.34 7.01
CA LEU A 18 13.83 63.96 6.08
C LEU A 18 13.64 64.59 4.69
N VAL A 19 12.40 64.96 4.35
CA VAL A 19 12.10 65.73 3.14
C VAL A 19 12.37 67.23 3.38
N GLY A 20 11.96 67.76 4.54
CA GLY A 20 12.15 69.16 4.91
C GLY A 20 11.04 70.07 4.39
N ALA A 21 11.44 71.30 4.02
CA ALA A 21 10.53 72.39 3.68
C ALA A 21 9.60 72.08 2.49
N LEU A 22 8.47 72.77 2.42
CA LEU A 22 7.38 72.53 1.47
C LEU A 22 7.81 72.52 -0.01
N ASP A 23 8.85 73.27 -0.38
CA ASP A 23 9.40 73.35 -1.73
C ASP A 23 10.15 72.08 -2.19
N ALA A 24 10.58 71.23 -1.26
CA ALA A 24 11.24 69.95 -1.57
C ALA A 24 10.27 68.82 -1.96
N TRP A 25 8.98 68.94 -1.67
CA TRP A 25 7.97 67.90 -1.84
C TRP A 25 7.62 67.55 -3.31
N PRO A 26 7.50 68.50 -4.25
CA PRO A 26 7.20 68.18 -5.65
C PRO A 26 8.21 67.21 -6.30
N ALA A 27 9.49 67.28 -5.89
CA ALA A 27 10.53 66.39 -6.38
C ALA A 27 10.36 64.95 -5.86
N GLN A 28 9.90 64.79 -4.62
CA GLN A 28 9.62 63.47 -4.05
C GLN A 28 8.44 62.79 -4.76
N PHE A 29 7.39 63.55 -5.09
CA PHE A 29 6.27 63.03 -5.87
C PHE A 29 6.69 62.65 -7.31
N ALA A 30 7.58 63.43 -7.94
CA ALA A 30 8.10 63.07 -9.26
C ALA A 30 8.92 61.77 -9.23
N HIS A 31 9.74 61.58 -8.19
CA HIS A 31 10.52 60.37 -7.99
C HIS A 31 9.63 59.14 -7.72
N ALA A 32 8.66 59.25 -6.81
CA ALA A 32 7.73 58.16 -6.56
C ALA A 32 6.95 57.74 -7.83
N ALA A 33 6.49 58.71 -8.62
CA ALA A 33 5.79 58.45 -9.88
C ALA A 33 6.70 57.79 -10.94
N SER A 34 7.97 58.20 -11.04
CA SER A 34 8.91 57.59 -12.01
C SER A 34 9.24 56.14 -11.68
N LEU A 35 9.17 55.76 -10.40
CA LEU A 35 9.29 54.39 -9.93
C LEU A 35 7.98 53.59 -10.06
N GLY A 36 6.89 54.21 -10.52
CA GLY A 36 5.59 53.55 -10.74
C GLY A 36 4.73 53.38 -9.49
N PHE A 37 4.99 54.12 -8.42
CA PHE A 37 4.09 54.19 -7.26
C PHE A 37 2.87 55.06 -7.55
N ASP A 38 1.72 54.68 -6.99
CA ASP A 38 0.44 55.40 -7.12
C ASP A 38 -0.02 56.04 -5.81
N HIS A 39 0.66 55.74 -4.70
CA HIS A 39 0.41 56.35 -3.40
C HIS A 39 1.71 56.83 -2.75
N VAL A 40 1.61 57.91 -1.98
CA VAL A 40 2.68 58.36 -1.08
C VAL A 40 2.13 58.48 0.33
N LEU A 41 2.73 57.76 1.28
CA LEU A 41 2.38 57.83 2.70
C LEU A 41 3.33 58.79 3.42
N ILE A 42 2.75 59.80 4.07
CA ILE A 42 3.48 60.83 4.81
C ILE A 42 3.53 60.47 6.30
N GLY A 43 4.75 60.24 6.79
CA GLY A 43 5.08 60.13 8.21
C GLY A 43 5.31 61.50 8.87
N ALA A 44 5.12 61.57 10.20
CA ALA A 44 5.26 62.79 10.99
C ALA A 44 4.48 64.00 10.44
N LEU A 45 3.17 63.87 10.24
CA LEU A 45 2.35 64.92 9.63
C LEU A 45 2.16 66.14 10.55
N PHE A 46 1.87 65.89 11.83
CA PHE A 46 1.51 66.92 12.81
C PHE A 46 2.68 67.38 13.68
N ALA A 47 2.49 68.48 14.40
CA ALA A 47 3.47 68.98 15.36
C ALA A 47 3.59 68.04 16.59
N PRO A 48 4.79 67.52 16.91
CA PRO A 48 5.01 66.61 18.05
C PRO A 48 5.04 67.38 19.37
N GLY A 49 4.78 66.69 20.48
CA GLY A 49 4.90 67.24 21.85
C GLY A 49 6.33 67.30 22.34
N VAL A 50 6.66 68.28 23.19
CA VAL A 50 8.03 68.46 23.71
C VAL A 50 8.24 67.63 24.98
N ALA A 51 9.26 66.78 25.03
CA ALA A 51 9.73 66.18 26.28
C ALA A 51 10.56 67.22 27.07
N THR A 52 10.36 67.33 28.37
CA THR A 52 11.09 68.28 29.23
C THR A 52 12.61 68.14 29.03
N SER A 53 13.26 69.25 28.66
CA SER A 53 14.68 69.43 28.28
C SER A 53 15.06 69.14 26.82
N GLY A 54 14.86 70.12 25.93
CA GLY A 54 15.62 70.30 24.67
C GLY A 54 15.51 69.22 23.59
N ALA A 55 14.75 68.15 23.81
CA ALA A 55 14.55 67.04 22.89
C ALA A 55 13.44 67.31 21.85
N THR A 56 13.67 66.97 20.57
CA THR A 56 12.56 66.78 19.62
C THR A 56 11.71 65.59 20.06
N GLY A 57 10.39 65.76 20.07
CA GLY A 57 9.46 64.73 20.56
C GLY A 57 9.21 63.60 19.56
N ASP A 58 8.74 62.46 20.08
CA ASP A 58 8.21 61.35 19.29
C ASP A 58 7.03 61.83 18.43
N ASP A 59 7.11 61.62 17.11
CA ASP A 59 6.12 62.09 16.13
C ASP A 59 4.75 61.39 16.23
N ARG A 60 4.66 60.26 16.94
CA ARG A 60 3.38 59.62 17.30
C ARG A 60 2.68 60.34 18.45
N ILE A 61 3.40 61.15 19.22
CA ILE A 61 2.87 61.90 20.36
C ILE A 61 2.58 63.33 19.91
N VAL A 62 1.44 63.50 19.23
CA VAL A 62 1.03 64.78 18.65
C VAL A 62 0.64 65.77 19.76
N ALA A 63 1.17 67.00 19.71
CA ALA A 63 0.75 68.06 20.62
C ALA A 63 -0.42 68.88 20.08
N ASP A 64 -0.48 69.08 18.77
CA ASP A 64 -1.54 69.86 18.13
C ASP A 64 -1.88 69.30 16.75
N HIS A 65 -3.05 68.67 16.65
CA HIS A 65 -3.57 68.07 15.42
C HIS A 65 -4.07 69.10 14.40
N THR A 66 -4.05 70.39 14.74
CA THR A 66 -4.42 71.49 13.83
C THR A 66 -3.21 72.16 13.18
N ARG A 67 -2.00 71.73 13.55
CA ARG A 67 -0.73 72.28 13.05
C ARG A 67 0.12 71.17 12.43
N LEU A 68 0.64 71.45 11.24
CA LEU A 68 1.60 70.57 10.57
C LEU A 68 2.95 70.60 11.31
N HIS A 69 3.74 69.55 11.08
CA HIS A 69 5.09 69.45 11.61
C HIS A 69 5.93 70.69 11.24
N PRO A 70 6.73 71.26 12.16
CA PRO A 70 7.55 72.45 11.87
C PRO A 70 8.50 72.29 10.67
N ALA A 71 8.89 71.06 10.34
CA ALA A 71 9.76 70.72 9.21
C ALA A 71 9.20 71.18 7.84
N PHE A 72 7.88 71.32 7.69
CA PHE A 72 7.29 71.85 6.46
C PHE A 72 7.66 73.32 6.21
N GLY A 73 8.11 74.05 7.24
CA GLY A 73 8.70 75.38 7.10
C GLY A 73 7.75 76.46 6.59
N THR A 74 6.43 76.28 6.73
CA THR A 74 5.40 77.20 6.21
C THR A 74 4.62 77.90 7.33
N PRO A 75 4.32 79.20 7.20
CA PRO A 75 3.43 79.92 8.11
C PRO A 75 1.94 79.78 7.74
N GLU A 76 1.63 79.12 6.62
CA GLU A 76 0.26 78.96 6.11
C GLU A 76 -0.59 78.03 7.00
N ARG A 77 -1.92 78.10 6.84
CA ARG A 77 -2.85 77.22 7.56
C ARG A 77 -2.71 75.79 7.05
N MET A 78 -2.78 74.81 7.96
CA MET A 78 -2.70 73.38 7.66
C MET A 78 -3.50 72.96 6.41
N ASP A 79 -4.76 73.37 6.31
CA ASP A 79 -5.64 72.95 5.21
C ASP A 79 -5.18 73.46 3.84
N GLU A 80 -4.56 74.64 3.78
CA GLU A 80 -4.04 75.23 2.53
C GLU A 80 -2.79 74.50 2.06
N THR A 81 -1.86 74.26 2.99
CA THR A 81 -0.64 73.49 2.72
C THR A 81 -0.95 72.06 2.28
N LEU A 82 -1.90 71.39 2.95
CA LEU A 82 -2.33 70.04 2.58
C LEU A 82 -3.01 70.00 1.20
N ARG A 83 -3.85 70.98 0.87
CA ARG A 83 -4.44 71.12 -0.48
C ARG A 83 -3.38 71.30 -1.56
N LEU A 84 -2.34 72.08 -1.27
CA LEU A 84 -1.22 72.26 -2.19
C LEU A 84 -0.43 70.95 -2.39
N LEU A 85 -0.11 70.23 -1.31
CA LEU A 85 0.57 68.94 -1.39
C LEU A 85 -0.26 67.91 -2.17
N ALA A 86 -1.55 67.78 -1.84
CA ALA A 86 -2.45 66.82 -2.46
C ALA A 86 -2.68 67.10 -3.95
N SER A 87 -2.86 68.37 -4.34
CA SER A 87 -3.00 68.74 -5.76
C SER A 87 -1.70 68.50 -6.54
N THR A 88 -0.55 68.80 -5.93
CA THR A 88 0.78 68.57 -6.53
C THR A 88 1.05 67.08 -6.75
N ALA A 89 0.72 66.23 -5.77
CA ALA A 89 0.82 64.78 -5.89
C ALA A 89 -0.14 64.23 -6.96
N ARG A 90 -1.40 64.68 -6.95
CA ARG A 90 -2.44 64.23 -7.90
C ARG A 90 -2.09 64.55 -9.35
N SER A 91 -1.45 65.70 -9.61
CA SER A 91 -0.97 66.05 -10.96
C SER A 91 0.04 65.04 -11.55
N ARG A 92 0.62 64.19 -10.70
CA ARG A 92 1.57 63.12 -11.06
C ARG A 92 0.97 61.72 -10.91
N GLY A 93 -0.34 61.61 -10.72
CA GLY A 93 -1.03 60.33 -10.51
C GLY A 93 -0.86 59.73 -9.12
N ILE A 94 -0.40 60.50 -8.14
CA ILE A 94 -0.17 60.04 -6.77
C ILE A 94 -1.29 60.44 -5.85
N THR A 95 -1.78 59.48 -5.05
CA THR A 95 -2.70 59.70 -3.94
C THR A 95 -1.92 59.85 -2.63
N LEU A 96 -2.19 60.90 -1.85
CA LEU A 96 -1.54 61.09 -0.56
C LEU A 96 -2.25 60.32 0.54
N LEU A 97 -1.46 59.62 1.36
CA LEU A 97 -1.87 58.98 2.60
C LEU A 97 -1.14 59.64 3.77
N ALA A 98 -1.72 59.58 4.96
CA ALA A 98 -1.09 60.11 6.18
C ALA A 98 -1.15 59.11 7.34
N ASP A 99 -0.12 59.12 8.19
CA ASP A 99 -0.14 58.40 9.47
C ASP A 99 -1.04 59.14 10.49
N LEU A 100 -1.90 58.40 11.19
CA LEU A 100 -2.73 58.89 12.30
C LEU A 100 -2.56 58.00 13.53
N THR A 101 -2.44 58.63 14.71
CA THR A 101 -2.37 57.94 16.01
C THR A 101 -3.62 58.30 16.83
N LEU A 102 -4.50 57.32 17.07
CA LEU A 102 -5.82 57.55 17.66
C LEU A 102 -5.87 57.29 19.18
N ASP A 103 -5.00 56.40 19.68
CA ASP A 103 -5.02 55.94 21.07
C ASP A 103 -4.33 56.89 22.05
N ARG A 104 -3.56 57.88 21.55
CA ARG A 104 -2.72 58.74 22.40
C ARG A 104 -2.44 60.11 21.80
N THR A 105 -2.12 61.06 22.68
CA THR A 105 -1.70 62.43 22.37
C THR A 105 -0.71 62.93 23.43
N ALA A 106 -0.06 64.08 23.22
CA ALA A 106 0.81 64.67 24.23
C ALA A 106 0.02 65.09 25.48
N ALA A 107 0.53 64.81 26.68
CA ALA A 107 -0.11 65.17 27.95
C ALA A 107 -0.32 66.70 28.13
N GLY A 108 0.57 67.51 27.57
CA GLY A 108 0.43 68.97 27.50
C GLY A 108 -0.20 69.48 26.20
N GLY A 109 -0.70 68.59 25.34
CA GLY A 109 -1.21 68.90 24.01
C GLY A 109 -2.61 69.53 24.04
N ALA A 110 -2.96 70.19 22.93
CA ALA A 110 -4.21 70.94 22.79
C ALA A 110 -5.46 70.07 23.00
N LEU A 111 -5.44 68.81 22.53
CA LEU A 111 -6.58 67.89 22.65
C LEU A 111 -6.81 67.45 24.11
N HIS A 112 -5.75 67.06 24.82
CA HIS A 112 -5.85 66.68 26.23
C HIS A 112 -6.20 67.87 27.12
N ALA A 113 -5.64 69.06 26.84
CA ALA A 113 -5.96 70.27 27.60
C ALA A 113 -7.43 70.71 27.44
N ALA A 114 -8.01 70.53 26.25
CA ALA A 114 -9.41 70.86 25.99
C ALA A 114 -10.39 69.83 26.58
N HIS A 115 -10.00 68.55 26.61
CA HIS A 115 -10.85 67.44 27.00
C HIS A 115 -10.11 66.41 27.88
N PRO A 116 -9.65 66.79 29.10
CA PRO A 116 -8.88 65.89 29.96
C PRO A 116 -9.70 64.67 30.42
N ASP A 117 -11.02 64.81 30.46
CA ASP A 117 -11.98 63.75 30.80
C ASP A 117 -12.13 62.67 29.71
N TRP A 118 -11.54 62.84 28.53
CA TRP A 118 -11.53 61.80 27.48
C TRP A 118 -10.36 60.83 27.60
N PHE A 119 -9.38 61.12 28.45
CA PHE A 119 -8.16 60.35 28.60
C PHE A 119 -8.11 59.65 29.96
N HIS A 120 -7.41 58.52 30.02
CA HIS A 120 -7.20 57.86 31.30
C HIS A 120 -6.40 58.78 32.25
N PRO A 121 -6.68 58.74 33.57
CA PRO A 121 -5.91 59.53 34.52
C PRO A 121 -4.43 59.10 34.50
N PHE A 122 -3.54 60.08 34.67
CA PHE A 122 -2.11 59.79 34.85
C PHE A 122 -1.89 58.97 36.11
N GLU A 123 -1.00 58.00 36.03
CA GLU A 123 -0.67 57.14 37.16
C GLU A 123 0.04 57.94 38.25
N PRO A 124 -0.32 57.75 39.54
CA PRO A 124 0.43 58.33 40.65
C PRO A 124 1.88 57.81 40.66
N GLU A 125 2.81 58.62 41.13
CA GLU A 125 4.27 58.36 41.07
C GLU A 125 4.65 56.99 41.68
N ASP A 126 3.91 56.56 42.70
CA ASP A 126 4.08 55.30 43.44
C ASP A 126 3.76 54.06 42.58
N ALA A 127 2.78 54.15 41.67
CA ALA A 127 2.38 53.07 40.77
C ALA A 127 3.39 52.86 39.64
N ARG A 128 4.17 53.89 39.30
CA ARG A 128 5.24 53.83 38.28
C ARG A 128 6.46 53.03 38.73
N LEU A 129 6.59 52.75 40.03
CA LEU A 129 7.70 51.98 40.61
C LEU A 129 7.39 50.48 40.78
N ASP A 130 6.17 50.01 40.50
CA ASP A 130 5.82 48.58 40.57
C ASP A 130 6.07 47.87 39.22
N PRO A 131 7.09 47.00 39.11
CA PRO A 131 7.46 46.33 37.86
C PRO A 131 6.43 45.30 37.37
N ARG A 132 5.35 45.04 38.12
CA ARG A 132 4.25 44.14 37.73
C ARG A 132 3.10 44.90 37.04
N HIS A 133 3.13 46.23 37.06
CA HIS A 133 2.21 47.07 36.30
C HIS A 133 2.84 47.47 34.98
N GLY A 134 2.10 47.31 33.87
CA GLY A 134 2.54 47.80 32.56
C GLY A 134 2.63 49.32 32.57
N HIS A 135 3.83 49.86 32.56
CA HIS A 135 4.06 51.30 32.70
C HIS A 135 3.52 52.08 31.50
N ARG A 136 2.82 53.19 31.77
CA ARG A 136 2.42 54.19 30.76
C ARG A 136 3.50 55.26 30.61
N ASP A 137 3.80 55.64 29.36
CA ASP A 137 4.87 56.59 29.05
C ASP A 137 4.67 57.95 29.76
N ALA A 138 5.77 58.51 30.26
CA ALA A 138 5.73 59.83 30.87
C ALA A 138 5.38 60.90 29.81
N ASN A 139 4.42 61.77 30.14
CA ASN A 139 3.90 62.84 29.28
C ASN A 139 3.07 62.39 28.06
N VAL A 140 2.51 61.18 28.08
CA VAL A 140 1.55 60.70 27.08
C VAL A 140 0.16 60.54 27.69
N ALA A 141 -0.86 61.14 27.07
CA ALA A 141 -2.25 60.97 27.45
C ALA A 141 -2.89 59.90 26.54
N TYR A 142 -3.28 58.75 27.12
CA TYR A 142 -3.94 57.66 26.40
C TYR A 142 -5.46 57.80 26.44
N ALA A 143 -6.10 57.72 25.28
CA ALA A 143 -7.54 57.90 25.10
C ALA A 143 -8.33 56.75 25.75
N ASP A 144 -9.37 57.10 26.50
CA ASP A 144 -10.25 56.15 27.16
C ASP A 144 -11.51 55.93 26.31
N PHE A 145 -11.42 55.06 25.31
CA PHE A 145 -12.55 54.77 24.41
C PHE A 145 -13.73 54.07 25.12
N ALA A 146 -13.50 53.43 26.27
CA ALA A 146 -14.57 52.84 27.07
C ALA A 146 -15.42 53.93 27.74
N ARG A 147 -14.79 55.00 28.24
CA ARG A 147 -15.49 56.12 28.89
C ARG A 147 -15.98 57.18 27.90
N ALA A 148 -15.16 57.53 26.91
CA ALA A 148 -15.36 58.68 26.02
C ALA A 148 -15.45 58.28 24.53
N GLY A 149 -15.85 57.04 24.22
CA GLY A 149 -15.84 56.50 22.86
C GLY A 149 -16.62 57.34 21.83
N ALA A 150 -17.85 57.77 22.15
CA ALA A 150 -18.67 58.57 21.23
C ALA A 150 -18.07 59.97 20.92
N PRO A 151 -17.69 60.80 21.91
CA PRO A 151 -17.08 62.10 21.61
C PRO A 151 -15.70 61.97 20.95
N LEU A 152 -14.88 60.97 21.33
CA LEU A 152 -13.62 60.68 20.64
C LEU A 152 -13.86 60.31 19.17
N ALA A 153 -14.83 59.44 18.89
CA ALA A 153 -15.17 59.05 17.52
C ALA A 153 -15.65 60.25 16.67
N VAL A 154 -16.46 61.15 17.24
CA VAL A 154 -16.89 62.38 16.54
C VAL A 154 -15.71 63.29 16.24
N TRP A 155 -14.82 63.52 17.22
CA TRP A 155 -13.66 64.39 17.04
C TRP A 155 -12.70 63.85 15.98
N TRP A 156 -12.39 62.55 16.02
CA TRP A 156 -11.55 61.90 15.00
C TRP A 156 -12.21 61.89 13.63
N THR A 157 -13.53 61.71 13.54
CA THR A 157 -14.29 61.85 12.30
C THR A 157 -14.14 63.25 11.71
N GLN A 158 -14.28 64.30 12.53
CA GLN A 158 -14.14 65.69 12.06
C GLN A 158 -12.72 65.99 11.56
N LEU A 159 -11.69 65.53 12.28
CA LEU A 159 -10.31 65.70 11.86
C LEU A 159 -10.04 64.96 10.54
N ALA A 160 -10.41 63.68 10.45
CA ALA A 160 -10.21 62.87 9.26
C ALA A 160 -10.97 63.43 8.05
N SER A 161 -12.22 63.87 8.22
CA SER A 161 -12.98 64.56 7.17
C SER A 161 -12.31 65.85 6.72
N ARG A 162 -11.79 66.67 7.66
CA ARG A 162 -11.05 67.89 7.32
C ARG A 162 -9.77 67.62 6.52
N LEU A 163 -9.05 66.53 6.85
CA LEU A 163 -7.88 66.10 6.08
C LEU A 163 -8.27 65.56 4.70
N ALA A 164 -9.38 64.83 4.61
CA ALA A 164 -9.93 64.33 3.34
C ALA A 164 -10.41 65.48 2.43
N ASP A 165 -11.07 66.50 2.99
CA ASP A 165 -11.42 67.76 2.33
C ASP A 165 -10.18 68.48 1.78
N ALA A 166 -9.05 68.39 2.51
CA ALA A 166 -7.77 68.93 2.06
C ALA A 166 -7.09 68.05 0.97
N GLY A 167 -7.68 66.91 0.61
CA GLY A 167 -7.24 66.07 -0.50
C GLY A 167 -6.41 64.84 -0.11
N ILE A 168 -6.30 64.52 1.17
CA ILE A 168 -5.70 63.26 1.65
C ILE A 168 -6.65 62.10 1.31
N GLY A 169 -6.15 61.10 0.59
CA GLY A 169 -6.95 59.98 0.08
C GLY A 169 -7.07 58.79 1.03
N GLY A 170 -6.37 58.81 2.17
CA GLY A 170 -6.47 57.75 3.15
C GLY A 170 -5.49 57.87 4.31
N PHE A 171 -5.65 56.98 5.29
CA PHE A 171 -4.95 57.07 6.57
C PHE A 171 -4.42 55.70 7.00
N ARG A 172 -3.15 55.67 7.43
CA ARG A 172 -2.58 54.53 8.15
C ARG A 172 -2.75 54.77 9.65
N ILE A 173 -3.44 53.86 10.32
CA ILE A 173 -3.70 53.94 11.76
C ILE A 173 -2.56 53.23 12.49
N ASP A 174 -1.83 53.98 13.30
CA ASP A 174 -0.85 53.44 14.25
C ASP A 174 -1.57 52.75 15.42
N SER A 175 -1.00 51.63 15.88
CA SER A 175 -1.50 50.87 17.04
C SER A 175 -3.02 50.59 17.03
N PRO A 176 -3.60 50.05 15.93
CA PRO A 176 -5.05 49.94 15.76
C PRO A 176 -5.74 49.06 16.82
N HIS A 177 -5.05 48.04 17.35
CA HIS A 177 -5.53 47.16 18.42
C HIS A 177 -5.89 47.89 19.74
N ARG A 178 -5.40 49.11 19.93
CA ARG A 178 -5.70 49.91 21.13
C ARG A 178 -7.00 50.69 21.03
N VAL A 179 -7.63 50.69 19.86
CA VAL A 179 -8.91 51.35 19.60
C VAL A 179 -9.98 50.29 19.38
N PRO A 180 -11.12 50.32 20.10
CA PRO A 180 -12.20 49.37 19.88
C PRO A 180 -12.69 49.35 18.42
N ALA A 181 -12.88 48.15 17.85
CA ALA A 181 -13.27 47.97 16.45
C ALA A 181 -14.56 48.70 16.06
N ASN A 182 -15.54 48.76 16.96
CA ASN A 182 -16.79 49.50 16.74
C ASN A 182 -16.56 51.02 16.63
N ALA A 183 -15.61 51.58 17.39
CA ALA A 183 -15.26 52.99 17.31
C ALA A 183 -14.52 53.30 16.01
N LEU A 184 -13.57 52.45 15.60
CA LEU A 184 -12.92 52.54 14.29
C LEU A 184 -13.94 52.50 13.16
N ARG A 185 -14.85 51.52 13.19
CA ARG A 185 -15.89 51.37 12.17
C ARG A 185 -16.79 52.60 12.07
N ALA A 186 -17.22 53.14 13.21
CA ALA A 186 -18.02 54.35 13.25
C ALA A 186 -17.31 55.57 12.63
N ILE A 187 -16.01 55.74 12.92
CA ILE A 187 -15.20 56.81 12.31
C ILE A 187 -15.08 56.58 10.79
N PHE A 188 -14.74 55.36 10.37
CA PHE A 188 -14.49 55.06 8.96
C PHE A 188 -15.75 55.24 8.10
N ASP A 189 -16.88 54.70 8.57
CA ASP A 189 -18.16 54.80 7.86
C ASP A 189 -18.65 56.25 7.78
N ALA A 190 -18.48 57.04 8.85
CA ALA A 190 -18.86 58.45 8.87
C ALA A 190 -18.03 59.29 7.88
N VAL A 191 -16.71 59.08 7.82
CA VAL A 191 -15.85 59.77 6.85
C VAL A 191 -16.15 59.32 5.42
N ARG A 192 -16.34 58.01 5.18
CA ARG A 192 -16.68 57.47 3.85
C ARG A 192 -18.03 57.92 3.33
N ALA A 193 -18.99 58.23 4.20
CA ALA A 193 -20.29 58.78 3.80
C ALA A 193 -20.15 60.11 3.05
N SER A 194 -19.14 60.93 3.39
CA SER A 194 -18.83 62.18 2.68
C SER A 194 -17.68 62.03 1.67
N HIS A 195 -16.76 61.10 1.91
CA HIS A 195 -15.57 60.85 1.08
C HIS A 195 -15.42 59.35 0.77
N PRO A 196 -16.20 58.78 -0.18
CA PRO A 196 -16.24 57.34 -0.42
C PRO A 196 -14.92 56.75 -0.95
N GLN A 197 -14.03 57.60 -1.45
CA GLN A 197 -12.70 57.20 -1.95
C GLN A 197 -11.66 57.08 -0.83
N THR A 198 -11.95 57.52 0.40
CA THR A 198 -11.01 57.44 1.52
C THR A 198 -10.71 55.99 1.89
N ARG A 199 -9.42 55.69 2.06
CA ARG A 199 -8.93 54.35 2.43
C ARG A 199 -8.31 54.33 3.82
N TRP A 200 -8.47 53.21 4.52
CA TRP A 200 -7.99 53.01 5.89
C TRP A 200 -7.06 51.80 5.95
N LEU A 201 -5.85 52.02 6.44
CA LEU A 201 -4.80 51.01 6.51
C LEU A 201 -4.42 50.73 7.97
N ALA A 202 -4.34 49.46 8.35
CA ALA A 202 -3.98 49.05 9.71
C ALA A 202 -2.48 48.77 9.84
N ALA A 203 -1.78 49.49 10.73
CA ALA A 203 -0.41 49.15 11.12
C ALA A 203 -0.39 47.94 12.06
N THR A 204 -0.26 46.75 11.49
CA THR A 204 -0.34 45.46 12.19
C THR A 204 0.98 44.73 12.48
N PRO A 205 2.18 45.14 12.01
CA PRO A 205 3.43 44.49 12.41
C PRO A 205 3.63 44.48 13.93
N GLY A 206 4.02 43.32 14.47
CA GLY A 206 4.32 43.15 15.90
C GLY A 206 3.10 42.94 16.81
N LEU A 207 1.87 42.88 16.26
CA LEU A 207 0.68 42.55 17.04
C LEU A 207 0.59 41.06 17.34
N ALA A 208 0.01 40.72 18.49
CA ALA A 208 -0.34 39.34 18.79
C ALA A 208 -1.51 38.87 17.91
N ARG A 209 -1.64 37.55 17.72
CA ARG A 209 -2.70 36.96 16.86
C ARG A 209 -4.11 37.33 17.34
N ASP A 210 -4.33 37.35 18.65
CA ASP A 210 -5.62 37.70 19.24
C ASP A 210 -5.98 39.17 19.03
N ASP A 211 -4.98 40.06 18.96
CA ASP A 211 -5.19 41.47 18.67
C ASP A 211 -5.54 41.70 17.19
N LEU A 212 -4.97 40.89 16.28
CA LEU A 212 -5.31 40.95 14.86
C LEU A 212 -6.76 40.50 14.60
N ALA A 213 -7.21 39.46 15.29
CA ALA A 213 -8.59 38.97 15.18
C ALA A 213 -9.63 40.01 15.65
N GLN A 214 -9.28 40.85 16.63
CA GLN A 214 -10.15 41.94 17.09
C GLN A 214 -10.36 43.05 16.06
N LEU A 215 -9.52 43.13 15.02
CA LEU A 215 -9.64 44.11 13.93
C LEU A 215 -10.51 43.61 12.77
N GLU A 216 -10.92 42.34 12.80
CA GLU A 216 -11.91 41.81 11.85
C GLU A 216 -13.19 42.68 11.93
N ASP A 217 -13.78 43.00 10.78
CA ASP A 217 -14.96 43.88 10.63
C ASP A 217 -14.80 45.37 11.04
N ALA A 218 -13.63 45.80 11.56
CA ALA A 218 -13.36 47.22 11.87
C ALA A 218 -13.44 48.13 10.63
N GLY A 219 -13.39 47.55 9.42
CA GLY A 219 -13.63 48.23 8.15
C GLY A 219 -12.37 48.76 7.47
N PHE A 220 -11.20 48.20 7.78
CA PHE A 220 -9.94 48.51 7.07
C PHE A 220 -9.97 48.01 5.62
N ASP A 221 -9.34 48.76 4.71
CA ASP A 221 -9.18 48.35 3.31
C ASP A 221 -7.90 47.51 3.11
N ALA A 222 -6.92 47.69 4.00
CA ALA A 222 -5.61 47.07 3.93
C ALA A 222 -4.95 46.93 5.31
N ALA A 223 -4.06 45.95 5.46
CA ALA A 223 -3.30 45.71 6.69
C ALA A 223 -1.84 45.33 6.36
N PHE A 224 -0.88 45.73 7.17
CA PHE A 224 0.56 45.62 6.89
C PHE A 224 1.20 44.33 7.43
N THR A 225 1.78 43.51 6.55
CA THR A 225 2.31 42.17 6.91
C THR A 225 3.58 42.25 7.74
N SER A 226 3.96 41.16 8.41
CA SER A 226 5.27 41.02 9.07
C SER A 226 6.36 40.43 8.15
N LEU A 227 6.13 40.40 6.83
CA LEU A 227 7.01 39.75 5.84
C LEU A 227 8.50 40.10 5.99
N ARG A 228 8.83 41.34 6.35
CA ARG A 228 10.21 41.79 6.56
C ARG A 228 11.03 40.90 7.50
N TRP A 229 10.39 40.31 8.50
CA TRP A 229 11.06 39.47 9.49
C TRP A 229 10.93 37.97 9.18
N TRP A 230 10.37 37.62 8.02
CA TRP A 230 10.29 36.25 7.56
C TRP A 230 11.66 35.73 7.12
N ASP A 231 11.97 34.52 7.58
CA ASP A 231 13.22 33.80 7.35
C ASP A 231 13.21 32.99 6.04
N PHE A 232 12.13 33.10 5.25
CA PHE A 232 11.88 32.31 4.03
C PHE A 232 11.73 30.81 4.29
N ALA A 233 11.49 30.40 5.54
CA ALA A 233 11.39 29.00 5.92
C ALA A 233 10.18 28.71 6.82
N SER A 234 9.86 29.61 7.75
CA SER A 234 8.83 29.40 8.76
C SER A 234 7.41 29.47 8.17
N SER A 235 6.48 28.66 8.71
CA SER A 235 5.09 28.62 8.22
C SER A 235 4.24 29.84 8.60
N TRP A 236 4.67 30.60 9.60
CA TRP A 236 3.84 31.65 10.22
C TRP A 236 3.40 32.73 9.25
N LEU A 237 4.13 32.97 8.15
CA LEU A 237 3.77 33.98 7.17
C LEU A 237 2.48 33.61 6.42
N VAL A 238 2.30 32.33 6.10
CA VAL A 238 1.07 31.84 5.43
C VAL A 238 -0.13 31.96 6.38
N GLU A 239 0.09 31.64 7.66
CA GLU A 239 -0.93 31.78 8.71
C GLU A 239 -1.30 33.25 8.95
N GLU A 240 -0.29 34.14 8.98
CA GLU A 240 -0.49 35.58 9.08
C GLU A 240 -1.27 36.10 7.86
N HIS A 241 -0.86 35.74 6.63
CA HIS A 241 -1.57 36.15 5.41
C HIS A 241 -3.05 35.76 5.44
N ALA A 242 -3.37 34.54 5.89
CA ALA A 242 -4.74 34.09 6.05
C ALA A 242 -5.52 34.89 7.10
N ALA A 243 -4.89 35.27 8.22
CA ALA A 243 -5.52 36.11 9.24
C ALA A 243 -5.73 37.56 8.75
N MET A 244 -4.73 38.12 8.07
CA MET A 244 -4.77 39.50 7.60
C MET A 244 -5.84 39.73 6.53
N ARG A 245 -6.08 38.76 5.65
CA ARG A 245 -7.14 38.83 4.63
C ARG A 245 -8.55 39.04 5.22
N ARG A 246 -8.76 38.69 6.49
CA ARG A 246 -10.03 38.95 7.21
C ARG A 246 -10.14 40.38 7.74
N VAL A 247 -9.01 41.07 7.89
CA VAL A 247 -8.93 42.48 8.31
C VAL A 247 -8.93 43.42 7.10
N GLY A 248 -8.18 43.10 6.05
CA GLY A 248 -8.08 43.88 4.82
C GLY A 248 -7.04 43.31 3.85
N SER A 249 -6.81 43.99 2.72
CA SER A 249 -5.82 43.56 1.72
C SER A 249 -4.40 43.56 2.32
N PRO A 250 -3.66 42.42 2.30
CA PRO A 250 -2.30 42.38 2.84
C PRO A 250 -1.33 43.27 2.08
N ILE A 251 -0.66 44.18 2.79
CA ILE A 251 0.36 45.09 2.26
C ILE A 251 1.73 44.64 2.74
N ALA A 252 2.54 44.13 1.81
CA ALA A 252 3.90 43.70 2.08
C ALA A 252 4.88 44.88 2.06
N PHE A 253 6.04 44.74 2.70
CA PHE A 253 7.11 45.74 2.59
C PHE A 253 8.47 45.07 2.71
N PRO A 254 9.48 45.56 1.97
CA PRO A 254 10.83 45.02 2.08
C PRO A 254 11.56 45.56 3.31
N GLU A 255 11.05 46.61 3.95
CA GLU A 255 11.52 47.21 5.22
C GLU A 255 10.37 47.92 5.94
N ALA A 256 10.37 47.88 7.28
CA ALA A 256 9.41 48.62 8.07
C ALA A 256 9.74 50.12 8.05
N PRO A 257 8.76 51.03 7.87
CA PRO A 257 9.00 52.47 7.78
C PRO A 257 9.82 53.09 8.92
N TYR A 258 9.59 52.65 10.16
CA TYR A 258 10.23 53.19 11.37
C TYR A 258 11.10 52.15 12.11
N GLY A 259 11.49 51.07 11.43
CA GLY A 259 12.28 49.97 11.98
C GLY A 259 13.77 50.03 11.63
N THR A 260 14.53 49.02 12.05
CA THR A 260 15.91 48.84 11.59
C THR A 260 15.96 48.57 10.08
N ARG A 261 16.99 49.09 9.41
CA ARG A 261 17.20 48.89 7.97
C ARG A 261 17.70 47.48 7.70
N LEU A 262 17.32 46.88 6.58
CA LEU A 262 17.77 45.55 6.17
C LEU A 262 19.28 45.50 6.00
N VAL A 263 19.88 46.55 5.44
CA VAL A 263 21.33 46.68 5.31
C VAL A 263 22.02 46.67 6.69
N HIS A 264 21.42 47.31 7.69
CA HIS A 264 21.91 47.33 9.07
C HIS A 264 21.93 45.94 9.68
N ASP A 265 20.77 45.28 9.65
CA ASP A 265 20.57 43.98 10.28
C ASP A 265 21.47 42.91 9.66
N LEU A 266 21.66 42.93 8.32
CA LEU A 266 22.55 41.99 7.63
C LEU A 266 24.01 42.17 8.04
N ARG A 267 24.46 43.42 8.25
CA ARG A 267 25.82 43.71 8.71
C ARG A 267 26.03 43.29 10.17
N ASP A 268 25.06 43.58 11.03
CA ASP A 268 25.10 43.19 12.45
C ASP A 268 25.08 41.67 12.61
N LEU A 269 24.23 40.97 11.85
CA LEU A 269 24.16 39.50 11.85
C LEU A 269 25.50 38.88 11.39
N HIS A 270 26.07 39.37 10.29
CA HIS A 270 27.39 38.94 9.80
C HIS A 270 28.53 39.19 10.81
N ALA A 271 28.46 40.30 11.54
CA ALA A 271 29.42 40.62 12.59
C ALA A 271 29.29 39.66 13.80
N ARG A 272 28.07 39.29 14.20
CA ARG A 272 27.79 38.35 15.30
C ARG A 272 28.17 36.90 14.96
N GLU A 273 28.08 36.50 13.69
CA GLU A 273 28.45 35.16 13.21
C GLU A 273 29.97 34.97 13.01
N GLY A 274 30.81 35.92 13.45
CA GLY A 274 32.27 35.79 13.44
C GLY A 274 32.94 36.24 12.13
N GLY A 275 32.24 36.98 11.27
CA GLY A 275 32.81 37.55 10.04
C GLY A 275 33.84 38.64 10.33
N GLY A 276 35.14 38.30 10.33
CA GLY A 276 36.25 39.26 10.49
C GLY A 276 36.46 40.25 9.33
N THR A 277 35.67 40.14 8.26
CA THR A 277 35.72 40.98 7.04
C THR A 277 34.33 41.53 6.75
N PRO A 278 34.19 42.80 6.30
CA PRO A 278 32.89 43.38 5.95
C PRO A 278 32.13 42.52 4.92
N MET A 279 30.82 42.37 5.08
CA MET A 279 29.97 41.65 4.13
C MET A 279 30.10 42.25 2.72
N ASP A 280 30.17 41.40 1.69
CA ASP A 280 30.24 41.82 0.29
C ASP A 280 29.00 42.65 -0.08
N MET A 281 29.22 43.83 -0.67
CA MET A 281 28.14 44.72 -1.08
C MET A 281 27.21 44.06 -2.10
N ARG A 282 27.73 43.14 -2.92
CA ARG A 282 26.90 42.37 -3.85
C ARG A 282 25.95 41.41 -3.13
N SER A 283 26.37 40.81 -2.01
CA SER A 283 25.49 39.95 -1.19
C SER A 283 24.39 40.77 -0.51
N VAL A 284 24.72 41.98 -0.01
CA VAL A 284 23.74 42.93 0.54
C VAL A 284 22.73 43.35 -0.54
N GLU A 285 23.21 43.72 -1.73
CA GLU A 285 22.35 44.07 -2.86
C GLU A 285 21.44 42.89 -3.28
N ARG A 286 21.98 41.66 -3.34
CA ARG A 286 21.19 40.43 -3.58
C ARG A 286 20.09 40.24 -2.54
N ALA A 287 20.39 40.46 -1.26
CA ALA A 287 19.41 40.34 -0.18
C ALA A 287 18.29 41.37 -0.31
N CYS A 288 18.62 42.62 -0.64
CA CYS A 288 17.63 43.67 -0.91
C CYS A 288 16.77 43.34 -2.14
N ARG A 289 17.37 42.83 -3.23
CA ARG A 289 16.63 42.38 -4.43
C ARG A 289 15.69 41.20 -4.12
N ARG A 290 16.15 40.23 -3.32
CA ARG A 290 15.32 39.10 -2.87
C ARG A 290 14.09 39.60 -2.12
N MET A 291 14.32 40.41 -1.08
CA MET A 291 13.26 40.92 -0.22
C MET A 291 12.28 41.81 -1.00
N LEU A 292 12.79 42.66 -1.92
CA LEU A 292 11.97 43.46 -2.84
C LEU A 292 11.02 42.58 -3.67
N ARG A 293 11.55 41.54 -4.32
CA ARG A 293 10.75 40.66 -5.18
C ARG A 293 9.77 39.82 -4.37
N THR A 294 10.18 39.30 -3.22
CA THR A 294 9.28 38.57 -2.33
C THR A 294 8.13 39.45 -1.86
N ALA A 295 8.41 40.69 -1.42
CA ALA A 295 7.37 41.64 -1.02
C ALA A 295 6.38 41.95 -2.15
N ALA A 296 6.89 42.21 -3.36
CA ALA A 296 6.04 42.46 -4.52
C ALA A 296 5.18 41.25 -4.92
N SER A 297 5.66 40.02 -4.69
CA SER A 297 4.94 38.79 -5.08
C SER A 297 3.86 38.34 -4.08
N LEU A 298 4.05 38.61 -2.79
CA LEU A 298 3.19 38.09 -1.73
C LEU A 298 2.14 39.10 -1.25
N GLY A 299 2.40 40.40 -1.39
CA GLY A 299 1.43 41.44 -1.06
C GLY A 299 0.34 41.60 -2.13
N THR A 300 -0.88 41.94 -1.71
CA THR A 300 -1.89 42.51 -2.62
C THR A 300 -1.49 43.93 -3.02
N GLY A 301 -1.02 44.71 -2.04
CA GLY A 301 -0.26 45.94 -2.26
C GLY A 301 1.11 45.82 -1.61
N TRP A 302 1.94 46.84 -1.79
CA TRP A 302 3.22 46.90 -1.07
C TRP A 302 3.66 48.33 -0.77
N LEU A 303 4.53 48.48 0.22
CA LEU A 303 5.10 49.74 0.64
C LEU A 303 6.63 49.69 0.60
N VAL A 304 7.25 50.75 0.06
CA VAL A 304 8.70 50.94 0.10
C VAL A 304 9.05 52.22 0.84
N PRO A 305 9.81 52.16 1.95
CA PRO A 305 10.32 53.35 2.62
C PRO A 305 11.39 54.07 1.80
N MET A 306 11.34 55.40 1.81
CA MET A 306 12.37 56.23 1.18
C MET A 306 13.77 55.81 1.62
N GLY A 307 14.70 55.74 0.67
CA GLY A 307 16.09 55.36 0.91
C GLY A 307 16.36 53.86 0.83
N PHE A 308 15.33 53.00 0.75
CA PHE A 308 15.53 51.57 0.53
C PHE A 308 16.14 51.32 -0.85
N GLU A 309 15.70 52.09 -1.85
CA GLU A 309 16.20 52.00 -3.22
C GLU A 309 17.70 52.28 -3.31
N TYR A 310 18.24 53.02 -2.34
CA TYR A 310 19.64 53.41 -2.27
C TYR A 310 20.47 52.56 -1.30
N GLY A 311 19.86 51.61 -0.58
CA GLY A 311 20.55 50.82 0.45
C GLY A 311 21.04 51.63 1.65
N ILE A 312 20.30 52.68 2.05
CA ILE A 312 20.65 53.52 3.19
C ILE A 312 20.52 52.73 4.51
N ASP A 313 21.61 52.68 5.28
CA ASP A 313 21.76 51.94 6.54
C ASP A 313 21.16 52.69 7.75
N ASP A 314 21.02 54.03 7.66
CA ASP A 314 20.44 54.85 8.73
C ASP A 314 18.92 54.58 8.88
N ALA A 315 18.50 54.15 10.07
CA ALA A 315 17.08 53.92 10.39
C ALA A 315 16.29 55.22 10.44
N ILE A 316 15.06 55.22 9.93
CA ILE A 316 14.12 56.35 10.10
C ILE A 316 13.52 56.22 11.50
N ARG A 317 13.79 57.18 12.37
CA ARG A 317 13.39 57.12 13.80
C ARG A 317 12.26 58.09 14.12
N HIS A 318 11.43 57.70 15.09
CA HIS A 318 10.40 58.57 15.67
C HIS A 318 10.99 59.76 16.45
N ASP A 319 12.18 59.60 17.06
CA ASP A 319 12.92 60.63 17.81
C ASP A 319 14.02 61.29 16.95
N THR A 320 13.65 62.28 16.15
CA THR A 320 14.53 62.85 15.10
C THR A 320 15.65 63.78 15.60
N GLN A 321 16.23 63.57 16.79
CA GLN A 321 17.26 64.45 17.35
C GLN A 321 18.56 64.54 16.51
N ALA A 322 18.83 63.57 15.64
CA ALA A 322 20.08 63.47 14.86
C ALA A 322 19.89 63.39 13.34
N GLN A 323 18.66 63.53 12.81
CA GLN A 323 18.36 63.36 11.39
C GLN A 323 17.58 64.56 10.84
N ASP A 324 18.14 65.20 9.80
CA ASP A 324 17.49 66.28 9.05
C ASP A 324 17.61 66.04 7.54
N ALA A 325 16.94 66.89 6.75
CA ALA A 325 16.94 66.78 5.29
C ALA A 325 18.35 66.83 4.67
N HIS A 326 19.30 67.54 5.28
CA HIS A 326 20.66 67.67 4.76
C HIS A 326 21.48 66.38 5.00
N ALA A 327 21.42 65.82 6.20
CA ALA A 327 22.03 64.54 6.54
C ALA A 327 21.51 63.41 5.63
N TRP A 328 20.20 63.43 5.34
CA TRP A 328 19.57 62.46 4.46
C TRP A 328 20.04 62.55 3.00
N GLN A 329 20.15 63.75 2.43
CA GLN A 329 20.70 63.93 1.07
C GLN A 329 22.17 63.50 0.99
N ALA A 330 22.95 63.73 2.05
CA ALA A 330 24.34 63.27 2.14
C ALA A 330 24.45 61.73 2.24
N ALA A 331 23.49 61.05 2.88
CA ALA A 331 23.40 59.59 2.89
C ALA A 331 23.04 59.04 1.51
N LYS A 332 22.06 59.66 0.83
CA LYS A 332 21.67 59.33 -0.55
C LYS A 332 22.82 59.48 -1.55
N THR A 333 23.65 60.50 -1.41
CA THR A 333 24.82 60.71 -2.29
C THR A 333 25.91 59.65 -2.07
N ARG A 334 25.94 59.01 -0.90
CA ARG A 334 26.88 57.93 -0.52
C ARG A 334 26.29 56.52 -0.71
N ALA A 335 25.18 56.41 -1.45
CA ALA A 335 24.43 55.17 -1.64
C ALA A 335 25.32 54.01 -2.16
N PRO A 336 25.28 52.82 -1.53
CA PRO A 336 26.04 51.66 -1.98
C PRO A 336 25.58 51.06 -3.32
N PHE A 337 24.31 51.21 -3.70
CA PHE A 337 23.72 50.72 -4.95
C PHE A 337 22.39 51.44 -5.24
N ASP A 338 21.77 51.22 -6.41
CA ASP A 338 20.49 51.81 -6.80
C ASP A 338 19.54 50.74 -7.37
N LEU A 339 18.43 50.50 -6.66
CA LEU A 339 17.37 49.54 -7.01
C LEU A 339 16.16 50.20 -7.68
N SER A 340 16.26 51.47 -8.09
CA SER A 340 15.17 52.21 -8.73
C SER A 340 14.57 51.46 -9.94
N ALA A 341 15.42 50.85 -10.78
CA ALA A 341 14.95 50.07 -11.93
C ALA A 341 14.20 48.79 -11.53
N ASP A 342 14.66 48.10 -10.47
CA ASP A 342 13.99 46.90 -9.95
C ASP A 342 12.64 47.22 -9.32
N ILE A 343 12.54 48.35 -8.60
CA ILE A 343 11.29 48.84 -8.04
C ILE A 343 10.30 49.18 -9.16
N ALA A 344 10.76 49.89 -10.20
CA ALA A 344 9.93 50.20 -11.37
C ALA A 344 9.44 48.93 -12.08
N HIS A 345 10.29 47.91 -12.19
CA HIS A 345 9.92 46.62 -12.76
C HIS A 345 8.90 45.87 -11.90
N ALA A 346 9.09 45.81 -10.58
CA ALA A 346 8.15 45.18 -9.65
C ALA A 346 6.77 45.87 -9.69
N ASN A 347 6.74 47.20 -9.70
CA ASN A 347 5.51 47.98 -9.84
C ASN A 347 4.80 47.77 -11.18
N ALA A 348 5.55 47.52 -12.26
CA ALA A 348 4.98 47.15 -13.55
C ALA A 348 4.37 45.75 -13.53
N LEU A 349 5.08 44.76 -12.98
CA LEU A 349 4.59 43.38 -12.88
C LEU A 349 3.31 43.29 -12.03
N GLN A 350 3.26 43.99 -10.90
CA GLN A 350 2.07 44.04 -10.05
C GLN A 350 0.86 44.66 -10.78
N ARG A 351 1.10 45.63 -11.68
CA ARG A 351 0.05 46.24 -12.51
C ARG A 351 -0.47 45.30 -13.59
N GLU A 352 0.41 44.47 -14.13
CA GLU A 352 0.16 43.66 -15.33
C GLU A 352 -0.30 42.23 -14.99
N THR A 353 -0.10 41.78 -13.75
CA THR A 353 -0.49 40.44 -13.29
C THR A 353 -1.73 40.51 -12.42
N TRP A 354 -2.85 39.97 -12.91
CA TRP A 354 -4.14 39.98 -12.21
C TRP A 354 -4.08 39.36 -10.81
N THR A 355 -3.51 38.15 -10.68
CA THR A 355 -3.43 37.42 -9.40
C THR A 355 -2.76 38.23 -8.28
N LEU A 356 -1.79 39.09 -8.60
CA LEU A 356 -1.11 39.96 -7.63
C LEU A 356 -2.01 41.07 -7.06
N GLN A 357 -3.11 41.40 -7.73
CA GLN A 357 -4.09 42.42 -7.33
C GLN A 357 -5.31 41.82 -6.59
N THR A 358 -5.27 40.53 -6.29
CA THR A 358 -6.37 39.81 -5.61
C THR A 358 -6.03 39.54 -4.15
N ASN A 359 -7.05 39.39 -3.30
CA ASN A 359 -6.88 38.88 -1.94
C ASN A 359 -7.03 37.35 -1.91
N GLY A 360 -6.36 36.65 -2.82
CA GLY A 360 -6.45 35.19 -2.90
C GLY A 360 -5.67 34.45 -1.82
N GLU A 361 -5.98 33.16 -1.69
CA GLU A 361 -5.28 32.26 -0.76
C GLU A 361 -3.80 32.16 -1.10
N LEU A 362 -2.95 32.23 -0.07
CA LEU A 362 -1.53 31.93 -0.15
C LEU A 362 -1.29 30.59 0.52
N ARG A 363 -0.53 29.71 -0.12
CA ARG A 363 -0.19 28.39 0.39
C ARG A 363 1.28 28.06 0.16
N ALA A 364 1.91 27.42 1.13
CA ALA A 364 3.22 26.82 0.94
C ALA A 364 3.09 25.45 0.25
N LEU A 365 3.85 25.25 -0.82
CA LEU A 365 3.94 23.98 -1.55
C LEU A 365 5.01 23.04 -0.96
N ASN A 366 5.82 23.54 -0.03
CA ASN A 366 6.83 22.75 0.66
C ASN A 366 6.90 23.09 2.15
N GLY A 367 7.47 22.16 2.91
CA GLY A 367 7.54 22.25 4.37
C GLY A 367 8.59 23.27 4.87
N PRO A 368 8.50 23.68 6.15
CA PRO A 368 9.48 24.57 6.75
C PRO A 368 10.91 24.03 6.67
N GLY A 369 11.87 24.90 6.35
CA GLY A 369 13.29 24.55 6.24
C GLY A 369 13.71 23.91 4.91
N ALA A 370 12.81 23.82 3.92
CA ALA A 370 13.18 23.45 2.56
C ALA A 370 14.22 24.43 1.97
N PRO A 371 15.11 23.95 1.07
CA PRO A 371 16.20 24.79 0.53
C PRO A 371 15.71 25.87 -0.46
N VAL A 372 14.43 25.83 -0.82
CA VAL A 372 13.70 26.86 -1.57
C VAL A 372 12.39 27.10 -0.83
N ALA A 373 11.88 28.32 -0.76
CA ALA A 373 10.52 28.60 -0.30
C ALA A 373 9.61 28.60 -1.53
N ALA A 374 8.63 27.69 -1.61
CA ALA A 374 7.70 27.60 -2.72
C ALA A 374 6.29 27.98 -2.25
N LEU A 375 5.76 29.08 -2.78
CA LEU A 375 4.48 29.63 -2.38
C LEU A 375 3.56 29.74 -3.60
N LEU A 376 2.34 29.22 -3.49
CA LEU A 376 1.30 29.34 -4.51
C LEU A 376 0.21 30.30 -4.01
N ARG A 377 -0.16 31.25 -4.84
CA ARG A 377 -1.21 32.23 -4.55
C ARG A 377 -2.30 32.20 -5.60
N GLY A 378 -3.54 31.97 -5.20
CA GLY A 378 -4.70 31.97 -6.11
C GLY A 378 -5.22 33.38 -6.39
N ASP A 379 -6.09 33.51 -7.38
CA ASP A 379 -6.90 34.70 -7.64
C ASP A 379 -8.24 34.73 -6.86
N HIS A 380 -8.65 33.58 -6.30
CA HIS A 380 -9.85 33.40 -5.50
C HIS A 380 -9.54 33.16 -4.03
N ALA A 381 -10.58 33.27 -3.21
CA ALA A 381 -10.43 33.15 -1.77
C ALA A 381 -10.00 31.74 -1.31
N ASP A 382 -10.29 30.74 -2.14
CA ASP A 382 -9.95 29.33 -2.06
C ASP A 382 -9.28 28.91 -3.37
N LEU A 383 -8.09 28.31 -3.29
CA LEU A 383 -7.33 27.87 -4.47
C LEU A 383 -8.09 26.85 -5.35
N ARG A 384 -9.11 26.15 -4.83
CA ARG A 384 -9.90 25.18 -5.61
C ARG A 384 -10.87 25.83 -6.60
N GLU A 385 -11.23 27.08 -6.35
CA GLU A 385 -12.10 27.89 -7.21
C GLU A 385 -11.29 28.81 -8.15
N SER A 386 -9.96 28.82 -8.00
CA SER A 386 -9.08 29.63 -8.82
C SER A 386 -8.91 29.04 -10.22
N ASP A 387 -9.05 29.88 -11.24
CA ASP A 387 -8.70 29.54 -12.62
C ASP A 387 -7.22 29.86 -12.90
N GLU A 388 -6.69 30.88 -12.21
CA GLU A 388 -5.31 31.34 -12.30
C GLU A 388 -4.63 31.41 -10.92
N ALA A 389 -3.36 31.08 -10.86
CA ALA A 389 -2.53 31.22 -9.66
C ALA A 389 -1.12 31.73 -9.99
N LEU A 390 -0.38 32.13 -8.97
CA LEU A 390 0.99 32.59 -9.05
C LEU A 390 1.87 31.70 -8.17
N LEU A 391 2.87 31.06 -8.76
CA LEU A 391 3.91 30.34 -8.05
C LEU A 391 5.13 31.26 -7.84
N THR A 392 5.49 31.50 -6.59
CA THR A 392 6.69 32.23 -6.17
C THR A 392 7.70 31.25 -5.59
N LEU A 393 8.92 31.27 -6.12
CA LEU A 393 10.05 30.48 -5.62
C LEU A 393 11.15 31.40 -5.10
N VAL A 394 11.54 31.25 -3.83
CA VAL A 394 12.55 32.08 -3.18
C VAL A 394 13.72 31.23 -2.69
N ASN A 395 14.95 31.60 -3.03
CA ASN A 395 16.16 30.98 -2.47
C ASN A 395 16.61 31.71 -1.18
N PRO A 396 16.51 31.07 0.01
CA PRO A 396 16.93 31.68 1.28
C PRO A 396 18.46 31.85 1.42
N SER A 397 19.27 31.12 0.65
CA SER A 397 20.73 31.28 0.67
C SER A 397 21.16 32.46 -0.19
N LEU A 398 22.01 33.36 0.36
CA LEU A 398 22.58 34.48 -0.41
C LEU A 398 23.86 34.11 -1.16
N ASP A 399 24.43 32.92 -0.90
CA ASP A 399 25.76 32.53 -1.38
C ASP A 399 25.74 31.26 -2.25
N ALA A 400 24.68 30.44 -2.17
CA ALA A 400 24.56 29.20 -2.93
C ALA A 400 23.30 29.14 -3.81
N PRO A 401 23.39 28.68 -5.07
CA PRO A 401 22.21 28.35 -5.87
C PRO A 401 21.55 27.05 -5.37
N VAL A 402 20.25 26.89 -5.65
CA VAL A 402 19.47 25.70 -5.29
C VAL A 402 18.85 25.07 -6.54
N ARG A 403 18.80 23.73 -6.59
CA ARG A 403 18.09 22.99 -7.65
C ARG A 403 16.61 22.85 -7.28
N VAL A 404 15.73 23.20 -8.21
CA VAL A 404 14.27 23.06 -8.08
C VAL A 404 13.79 21.91 -8.96
N ASP A 405 12.91 21.08 -8.41
CA ASP A 405 12.17 20.04 -9.11
C ASP A 405 10.67 20.37 -9.06
N MET A 406 10.07 20.60 -10.22
CA MET A 406 8.67 21.00 -10.33
C MET A 406 7.71 19.87 -9.96
N ALA A 407 8.09 18.60 -10.13
CA ALA A 407 7.24 17.47 -9.79
C ALA A 407 6.97 17.41 -8.27
N HIS A 408 7.99 17.68 -7.45
CA HIS A 408 7.84 17.73 -5.99
C HIS A 408 6.96 18.89 -5.50
N LEU A 409 6.81 19.95 -6.30
CA LEU A 409 5.93 21.06 -5.94
C LEU A 409 4.47 20.76 -6.27
N LEU A 410 4.20 19.96 -7.31
CA LEU A 410 2.85 19.58 -7.73
C LEU A 410 2.08 18.80 -6.66
N ASP A 411 2.76 17.98 -5.85
CA ASP A 411 2.13 17.24 -4.75
C ASP A 411 1.47 18.17 -3.71
N GLY A 412 1.99 19.39 -3.56
CA GLY A 412 1.49 20.40 -2.63
C GLY A 412 0.40 21.32 -3.20
N VAL A 413 0.12 21.25 -4.50
CA VAL A 413 -0.79 22.18 -5.20
C VAL A 413 -2.26 21.81 -4.95
N PRO A 414 -3.05 22.63 -4.25
CA PRO A 414 -4.50 22.47 -4.24
C PRO A 414 -5.09 22.87 -5.60
N GLY A 415 -5.83 21.96 -6.22
CA GLY A 415 -6.53 22.22 -7.48
C GLY A 415 -5.80 21.68 -8.71
N SER A 416 -6.17 22.16 -9.90
CA SER A 416 -5.75 21.60 -11.19
C SER A 416 -4.58 22.35 -11.84
N PHE A 417 -3.76 23.10 -11.09
CA PHE A 417 -2.66 23.90 -11.63
C PHE A 417 -1.45 23.05 -11.97
N THR A 418 -1.36 22.61 -13.23
CA THR A 418 -0.27 21.76 -13.73
C THR A 418 0.57 22.43 -14.81
N ARG A 419 0.22 23.66 -15.21
CA ARG A 419 0.90 24.42 -16.26
C ARG A 419 1.43 25.72 -15.71
N PHE A 420 2.74 25.93 -15.79
CA PHE A 420 3.43 27.12 -15.29
C PHE A 420 4.10 27.90 -16.42
N THR A 421 4.02 29.23 -16.37
CA THR A 421 4.58 30.16 -17.35
C THR A 421 5.44 31.21 -16.64
N PRO A 422 6.73 31.37 -16.99
CA PRO A 422 7.61 32.31 -16.28
C PRO A 422 7.20 33.78 -16.52
N LEU A 423 7.11 34.57 -15.44
CA LEU A 423 6.73 35.99 -15.52
C LEU A 423 7.96 36.93 -15.45
N ASP A 424 8.91 36.64 -14.56
CA ASP A 424 10.08 37.49 -14.32
C ASP A 424 11.43 36.75 -14.44
N ALA A 425 11.41 35.43 -14.70
CA ALA A 425 12.59 34.60 -14.87
C ALA A 425 13.23 34.77 -16.26
N GLN A 426 14.12 35.76 -16.40
CA GLN A 426 14.75 36.12 -17.69
C GLN A 426 15.48 34.95 -18.37
N ALA A 427 16.02 34.00 -17.59
CA ALA A 427 16.70 32.80 -18.09
C ALA A 427 15.75 31.75 -18.72
N LEU A 428 14.44 31.87 -18.49
CA LEU A 428 13.42 30.93 -18.95
C LEU A 428 12.41 31.57 -19.93
N ARG A 429 12.60 32.85 -20.29
CA ARG A 429 11.65 33.63 -21.13
C ARG A 429 11.41 33.06 -22.53
N ASP A 430 12.38 32.32 -23.09
CA ASP A 430 12.28 31.73 -24.43
C ASP A 430 11.77 30.27 -24.43
N ALA A 431 11.46 29.70 -23.26
CA ALA A 431 10.97 28.33 -23.14
C ALA A 431 9.44 28.27 -23.34
N SER A 432 8.96 27.36 -24.20
CA SER A 432 7.52 27.14 -24.43
C SER A 432 6.78 26.50 -23.25
N ALA A 433 7.52 25.93 -22.30
CA ALA A 433 7.06 25.42 -21.01
C ALA A 433 8.21 25.43 -20.00
N VAL A 434 7.90 25.54 -18.71
CA VAL A 434 8.91 25.46 -17.64
C VAL A 434 9.51 24.04 -17.61
N PRO A 435 10.85 23.88 -17.65
CA PRO A 435 11.50 22.58 -17.53
C PRO A 435 11.15 21.86 -16.22
N GLU A 436 11.12 20.53 -16.23
CA GLU A 436 10.87 19.72 -15.03
C GLU A 436 11.85 20.03 -13.89
N THR A 437 13.11 20.34 -14.21
CA THR A 437 14.11 20.78 -13.23
C THR A 437 14.92 21.98 -13.72
N PHE A 438 15.25 22.90 -12.82
CA PHE A 438 16.11 24.06 -13.11
C PHE A 438 16.87 24.52 -11.85
N THR A 439 17.82 25.45 -12.03
CA THR A 439 18.63 26.01 -10.93
C THR A 439 18.19 27.43 -10.63
N LEU A 440 17.79 27.68 -9.39
CA LEU A 440 17.45 29.01 -8.87
C LEU A 440 18.72 29.64 -8.24
N PRO A 441 19.22 30.78 -8.76
CA PRO A 441 20.45 31.41 -8.28
C PRO A 441 20.42 31.79 -6.79
N ALA A 442 21.59 32.03 -6.20
CA ALA A 442 21.73 32.50 -4.82
C ALA A 442 20.94 33.81 -4.62
N GLY A 443 20.06 33.83 -3.62
CA GLY A 443 19.18 34.95 -3.28
C GLY A 443 18.09 35.26 -4.31
N ALA A 444 17.91 34.43 -5.34
CA ALA A 444 16.90 34.70 -6.36
C ALA A 444 15.47 34.47 -5.86
N CYS A 445 14.54 35.29 -6.38
CA CYS A 445 13.09 35.12 -6.23
C CYS A 445 12.49 35.17 -7.63
N TRP A 446 11.86 34.08 -8.08
CA TRP A 446 11.24 33.94 -9.41
C TRP A 446 9.74 33.66 -9.29
N MET A 447 8.97 34.16 -10.24
CA MET A 447 7.51 34.08 -10.31
C MET A 447 7.05 33.39 -11.61
N PHE A 448 6.04 32.53 -11.49
CA PHE A 448 5.41 31.82 -12.59
C PHE A 448 3.88 31.94 -12.50
N GLY A 449 3.21 32.30 -13.59
CA GLY A 449 1.76 32.16 -13.69
C GLY A 449 1.38 30.68 -13.83
N ALA A 450 0.28 30.27 -13.21
CA ALA A 450 -0.19 28.90 -13.17
C ALA A 450 -1.66 28.81 -13.61
N LEU A 451 -2.01 27.86 -14.48
CA LEU A 451 -3.36 27.71 -15.04
C LEU A 451 -4.02 26.38 -14.64
N ALA A 452 -5.28 26.43 -14.24
CA ALA A 452 -6.07 25.24 -13.91
C ALA A 452 -6.40 24.42 -15.18
N SER A 453 -6.16 23.11 -15.12
CA SER A 453 -6.55 22.17 -16.19
C SER A 453 -8.03 21.76 -16.09
N PRO A 454 -8.72 21.54 -17.23
CA PRO A 454 -10.12 21.11 -17.24
C PRO A 454 -10.30 19.70 -16.65
N MET A 455 -11.46 19.46 -16.00
CA MET A 455 -11.83 18.15 -15.46
C MET A 455 -12.15 17.14 -16.57
N VAL A 456 -11.87 15.86 -16.31
CA VAL A 456 -12.29 14.75 -17.19
C VAL A 456 -13.75 14.41 -16.88
N THR A 457 -14.65 14.60 -17.85
CA THR A 457 -16.08 14.29 -17.73
C THR A 457 -16.46 13.11 -18.64
N LEU A 458 -17.31 12.21 -18.13
CA LEU A 458 -17.95 11.17 -18.95
C LEU A 458 -19.18 11.75 -19.65
N ALA A 459 -19.50 11.27 -20.85
CA ALA A 459 -20.69 11.72 -21.57
C ALA A 459 -21.96 11.37 -20.77
N PRO A 460 -22.86 12.33 -20.50
CA PRO A 460 -24.10 12.05 -19.78
C PRO A 460 -25.02 11.14 -20.62
N PRO A 461 -25.80 10.25 -19.98
CA PRO A 461 -26.75 9.39 -20.69
C PRO A 461 -27.79 10.21 -21.48
N GLU A 462 -28.10 9.78 -22.71
CA GLU A 462 -29.14 10.38 -23.56
C GLU A 462 -30.49 9.74 -23.29
N ASP A 463 -31.44 10.49 -22.72
CA ASP A 463 -32.70 9.92 -22.23
C ASP A 463 -33.77 9.70 -23.33
N LEU A 464 -33.42 8.84 -24.29
CA LEU A 464 -34.30 8.36 -25.35
C LEU A 464 -34.71 6.92 -25.04
N ALA A 465 -36.01 6.60 -25.02
CA ALA A 465 -36.57 5.32 -24.57
C ALA A 465 -36.00 4.03 -25.22
N LYS A 466 -35.23 4.13 -26.31
CA LYS A 466 -34.58 3.00 -27.00
C LYS A 466 -33.05 3.13 -27.11
N SER A 467 -32.45 4.18 -26.54
CA SER A 467 -31.01 4.38 -26.61
C SER A 467 -30.27 3.42 -25.66
N PRO A 468 -29.16 2.80 -26.09
CA PRO A 468 -28.30 2.05 -25.18
C PRO A 468 -27.70 2.91 -24.07
N THR A 469 -27.70 4.25 -24.21
CA THR A 469 -27.25 5.23 -23.23
C THR A 469 -28.40 5.92 -22.48
N SER A 470 -29.63 5.37 -22.49
CA SER A 470 -30.78 5.97 -21.79
C SER A 470 -30.70 5.87 -20.27
N GLY A 471 -31.14 6.94 -19.59
CA GLY A 471 -31.29 6.96 -18.13
C GLY A 471 -32.30 5.94 -17.62
N HIS A 472 -33.40 5.73 -18.34
CA HIS A 472 -34.37 4.68 -17.97
C HIS A 472 -33.77 3.27 -18.05
N LYS A 473 -32.95 3.01 -19.09
CA LYS A 473 -32.25 1.72 -19.23
C LYS A 473 -31.22 1.52 -18.11
N SER A 474 -30.40 2.54 -17.82
CA SER A 474 -29.38 2.45 -16.77
C SER A 474 -29.99 2.24 -15.37
N VAL A 475 -31.16 2.84 -15.10
CA VAL A 475 -31.89 2.60 -13.84
C VAL A 475 -32.45 1.18 -13.76
N LEU A 476 -33.02 0.63 -14.83
CA LEU A 476 -33.50 -0.75 -14.83
C LEU A 476 -32.35 -1.75 -14.67
N GLU A 477 -31.19 -1.47 -15.27
CA GLU A 477 -29.96 -2.25 -15.06
C GLU A 477 -29.50 -2.17 -13.59
N ALA A 478 -29.59 -0.99 -12.96
CA ALA A 478 -29.28 -0.82 -11.53
C ALA A 478 -30.29 -1.55 -10.61
N ILE A 479 -31.58 -1.57 -10.95
CA ILE A 479 -32.61 -2.31 -10.20
C ILE A 479 -32.42 -3.83 -10.31
N ALA A 480 -31.99 -4.30 -11.49
CA ALA A 480 -31.73 -5.72 -11.74
C ALA A 480 -30.39 -6.20 -11.16
N ALA A 481 -29.52 -5.28 -10.71
CA ALA A 481 -28.23 -5.62 -10.12
C ALA A 481 -28.42 -6.44 -8.82
N PRO A 482 -27.51 -7.38 -8.53
CA PRO A 482 -27.56 -8.14 -7.28
C PRO A 482 -27.56 -7.20 -6.07
N ARG A 483 -28.55 -7.37 -5.19
CA ARG A 483 -28.70 -6.55 -3.98
C ARG A 483 -27.75 -6.99 -2.86
N ILE A 484 -27.47 -8.28 -2.79
CA ILE A 484 -26.56 -8.87 -1.80
C ILE A 484 -25.18 -8.99 -2.43
N ALA A 485 -24.18 -8.41 -1.77
CA ALA A 485 -22.79 -8.49 -2.17
C ALA A 485 -22.21 -9.86 -1.79
N ILE A 486 -21.60 -10.52 -2.77
CA ILE A 486 -20.82 -11.75 -2.58
C ILE A 486 -19.42 -11.42 -3.10
N GLU A 487 -18.46 -11.35 -2.19
CA GLU A 487 -17.10 -10.89 -2.48
C GLU A 487 -16.05 -11.86 -1.92
N SER A 488 -14.82 -11.73 -2.42
CA SER A 488 -13.64 -12.41 -1.87
C SER A 488 -13.80 -13.94 -1.71
N VAL A 489 -14.49 -14.58 -2.65
CA VAL A 489 -14.73 -16.04 -2.62
C VAL A 489 -13.41 -16.80 -2.67
N GLN A 490 -13.23 -17.77 -1.76
CA GLN A 490 -12.07 -18.65 -1.62
C GLN A 490 -12.52 -20.11 -1.50
N PRO A 491 -11.72 -21.09 -1.97
CA PRO A 491 -10.43 -20.93 -2.62
C PRO A 491 -10.57 -20.39 -4.05
N SER A 492 -9.70 -19.45 -4.42
CA SER A 492 -9.70 -18.85 -5.75
C SER A 492 -8.27 -18.57 -6.22
N VAL A 493 -7.92 -19.07 -7.40
CA VAL A 493 -6.57 -18.91 -7.98
C VAL A 493 -6.65 -17.99 -9.20
N ASP A 494 -6.03 -16.82 -9.09
CA ASP A 494 -6.10 -15.73 -10.07
C ASP A 494 -7.56 -15.39 -10.44
N HIS A 495 -8.39 -15.10 -9.43
CA HIS A 495 -9.83 -14.78 -9.59
C HIS A 495 -10.60 -15.90 -10.29
N GLY A 496 -10.33 -17.14 -9.91
CA GLY A 496 -11.00 -18.34 -10.42
C GLY A 496 -10.62 -18.73 -11.84
N ARG A 497 -9.59 -18.11 -12.43
CA ARG A 497 -9.05 -18.51 -13.73
C ARG A 497 -8.44 -19.92 -13.70
N PHE A 498 -7.75 -20.26 -12.61
CA PHE A 498 -7.11 -21.57 -12.44
C PHE A 498 -7.79 -22.39 -11.36
N VAL A 499 -7.58 -23.70 -11.42
CA VAL A 499 -8.09 -24.64 -10.43
C VAL A 499 -7.34 -24.52 -9.12
N ALA A 500 -8.07 -24.51 -8.00
CA ALA A 500 -7.49 -24.86 -6.72
C ALA A 500 -7.28 -26.38 -6.65
N LYS A 501 -6.35 -26.82 -5.80
CA LYS A 501 -5.93 -28.22 -5.71
C LYS A 501 -6.14 -28.76 -4.31
N ARG A 502 -6.74 -29.95 -4.24
CA ARG A 502 -7.01 -30.70 -3.01
C ARG A 502 -6.70 -32.17 -3.23
N VAL A 503 -6.93 -33.01 -2.22
CA VAL A 503 -6.92 -34.47 -2.41
C VAL A 503 -8.29 -35.05 -2.09
N VAL A 504 -8.60 -36.18 -2.71
CA VAL A 504 -9.82 -36.96 -2.42
C VAL A 504 -9.87 -37.34 -0.93
N GLY A 505 -11.07 -37.31 -0.35
CA GLY A 505 -11.33 -37.51 1.08
C GLY A 505 -11.32 -36.23 1.91
N GLU A 506 -10.89 -35.10 1.36
CA GLU A 506 -10.94 -33.81 2.05
C GLU A 506 -12.32 -33.15 1.97
N ARG A 507 -12.57 -32.21 2.89
CA ARG A 507 -13.65 -31.24 2.79
C ARG A 507 -13.08 -29.96 2.15
N CYS A 508 -13.65 -29.54 1.04
CA CYS A 508 -13.33 -28.25 0.44
C CYS A 508 -14.04 -27.15 1.23
N GLU A 509 -13.32 -26.47 2.12
CA GLU A 509 -13.81 -25.26 2.78
C GLU A 509 -13.91 -24.11 1.76
N VAL A 510 -15.07 -23.46 1.70
CA VAL A 510 -15.36 -22.29 0.88
C VAL A 510 -15.67 -21.13 1.80
N ARG A 511 -15.00 -20.00 1.57
CA ARG A 511 -15.20 -18.75 2.33
C ARG A 511 -15.61 -17.62 1.40
N ALA A 512 -16.44 -16.70 1.88
CA ALA A 512 -16.83 -15.50 1.14
C ALA A 512 -17.17 -14.37 2.12
N ALA A 513 -16.97 -13.13 1.70
CA ALA A 513 -17.57 -11.98 2.34
C ALA A 513 -18.98 -11.80 1.78
N ILE A 514 -20.00 -11.85 2.65
CA ILE A 514 -21.41 -11.80 2.26
C ILE A 514 -22.15 -10.81 3.15
N PHE A 515 -22.65 -9.73 2.54
CA PHE A 515 -23.34 -8.64 3.23
C PHE A 515 -24.31 -7.92 2.28
N ALA A 516 -25.21 -7.13 2.85
CA ALA A 516 -26.13 -6.25 2.12
C ALA A 516 -26.38 -4.99 2.95
N GLU A 517 -27.03 -3.99 2.37
CA GLU A 517 -27.46 -2.81 3.10
C GLU A 517 -28.63 -3.12 4.07
N GLY A 518 -28.77 -2.31 5.12
CA GLY A 518 -29.82 -2.48 6.13
C GLY A 518 -29.42 -3.37 7.29
N HIS A 519 -30.41 -3.95 7.98
CA HIS A 519 -30.21 -4.74 9.20
C HIS A 519 -30.90 -6.12 9.15
N ASP A 520 -31.48 -6.48 8.00
CA ASP A 520 -32.15 -7.75 7.79
C ASP A 520 -31.11 -8.89 7.81
N ARG A 521 -31.54 -10.08 8.23
CA ARG A 521 -30.71 -11.28 8.22
C ARG A 521 -30.52 -11.80 6.80
N ILE A 522 -29.33 -12.34 6.54
CA ILE A 522 -28.94 -12.98 5.27
C ILE A 522 -28.66 -14.45 5.57
N ASP A 523 -28.93 -15.30 4.58
CA ASP A 523 -28.51 -16.71 4.58
C ASP A 523 -27.76 -17.01 3.29
N ALA A 524 -26.89 -18.01 3.32
CA ALA A 524 -25.98 -18.32 2.22
C ALA A 524 -25.70 -19.81 2.09
N ALA A 525 -25.38 -20.24 0.88
CA ALA A 525 -25.01 -21.61 0.58
C ALA A 525 -23.95 -21.68 -0.52
N VAL A 526 -23.19 -22.77 -0.51
CA VAL A 526 -22.30 -23.16 -1.61
C VAL A 526 -23.06 -24.15 -2.48
N LEU A 527 -23.21 -23.83 -3.76
CA LEU A 527 -23.61 -24.81 -4.75
C LEU A 527 -22.36 -25.48 -5.31
N TRP A 528 -22.32 -26.80 -5.36
CA TRP A 528 -21.18 -27.56 -5.87
C TRP A 528 -21.61 -28.78 -6.70
N ARG A 529 -20.73 -29.28 -7.55
CA ARG A 529 -20.95 -30.52 -8.32
C ARG A 529 -19.62 -31.10 -8.82
N ALA A 530 -19.60 -32.39 -9.13
CA ALA A 530 -18.53 -32.95 -9.96
C ALA A 530 -18.71 -32.48 -11.43
N ALA A 531 -17.62 -32.33 -12.17
CA ALA A 531 -17.67 -31.76 -13.52
C ALA A 531 -18.42 -32.63 -14.55
N ASP A 532 -18.62 -33.92 -14.26
CA ASP A 532 -19.43 -34.86 -15.04
C ASP A 532 -20.91 -34.89 -14.61
N GLU A 533 -21.27 -34.16 -13.56
CA GLU A 533 -22.65 -34.02 -13.08
C GLU A 533 -23.34 -32.79 -13.69
N THR A 534 -24.63 -32.92 -13.98
CA THR A 534 -25.46 -31.81 -14.43
C THR A 534 -26.09 -31.06 -13.25
N ALA A 535 -26.58 -31.80 -12.26
CA ALA A 535 -27.22 -31.28 -11.06
C ALA A 535 -26.22 -30.61 -10.10
N TRP A 536 -26.66 -29.54 -9.43
CA TRP A 536 -25.91 -28.90 -8.36
C TRP A 536 -26.39 -29.44 -7.01
N HIS A 537 -25.44 -29.78 -6.15
CA HIS A 537 -25.66 -30.02 -4.73
C HIS A 537 -25.54 -28.71 -3.97
N GLU A 538 -26.20 -28.61 -2.82
CA GLU A 538 -26.18 -27.42 -1.98
C GLU A 538 -25.66 -27.76 -0.58
N ALA A 539 -24.75 -26.92 -0.07
CA ALA A 539 -24.24 -27.01 1.30
C ALA A 539 -24.38 -25.64 1.99
N PRO A 540 -24.94 -25.57 3.21
CA PRO A 540 -25.15 -24.29 3.90
C PRO A 540 -23.82 -23.63 4.26
N MET A 541 -23.82 -22.30 4.32
CA MET A 541 -22.73 -21.49 4.89
C MET A 541 -23.16 -20.90 6.23
N THR A 542 -22.19 -20.68 7.12
CA THR A 542 -22.39 -20.05 8.42
C THR A 542 -21.43 -18.88 8.60
N PRO A 543 -21.82 -17.80 9.31
CA PRO A 543 -20.90 -16.70 9.64
C PRO A 543 -19.69 -17.20 10.44
N LEU A 544 -18.50 -16.76 10.08
CA LEU A 544 -17.26 -17.06 10.79
C LEU A 544 -17.13 -16.15 12.04
N PRO A 545 -16.64 -16.68 13.16
CA PRO A 545 -16.29 -15.88 14.33
C PRO A 545 -14.97 -15.11 14.11
N PRO A 546 -14.80 -13.93 14.75
CA PRO A 546 -15.77 -13.24 15.59
C PRO A 546 -16.91 -12.64 14.77
N ALA A 547 -18.09 -12.47 15.39
CA ALA A 547 -19.25 -11.89 14.73
C ALA A 547 -18.98 -10.45 14.25
N GLY A 548 -19.58 -10.06 13.12
CA GLY A 548 -19.50 -8.70 12.56
C GLY A 548 -18.41 -8.48 11.51
N THR A 549 -17.75 -9.54 11.02
CA THR A 549 -16.78 -9.45 9.91
C THR A 549 -17.37 -9.73 8.54
N ASP A 550 -18.66 -10.08 8.47
CA ASP A 550 -19.38 -10.50 7.25
C ASP A 550 -18.71 -11.65 6.48
N LEU A 551 -17.81 -12.40 7.14
CA LEU A 551 -17.16 -13.56 6.57
C LEU A 551 -18.01 -14.79 6.84
N TRP A 552 -18.23 -15.59 5.81
CA TRP A 552 -18.99 -16.83 5.89
C TRP A 552 -18.10 -18.00 5.48
N SER A 553 -18.39 -19.18 6.02
CA SER A 553 -17.74 -20.44 5.65
C SER A 553 -18.78 -21.54 5.45
N GLY A 554 -18.59 -22.32 4.40
CA GLY A 554 -19.28 -23.58 4.17
C GLY A 554 -18.29 -24.61 3.64
N HIS A 555 -18.72 -25.86 3.47
CA HIS A 555 -17.85 -26.88 2.91
C HIS A 555 -18.62 -27.95 2.15
N PHE A 556 -17.93 -28.65 1.25
CA PHE A 556 -18.45 -29.84 0.58
C PHE A 556 -17.39 -30.95 0.51
N PRO A 557 -17.80 -32.24 0.48
CA PRO A 557 -16.86 -33.35 0.43
C PRO A 557 -16.28 -33.56 -0.97
N LEU A 558 -15.01 -33.95 -1.05
CA LEU A 558 -14.34 -34.36 -2.29
C LEU A 558 -14.25 -35.89 -2.32
N GLU A 559 -15.33 -36.55 -2.74
CA GLU A 559 -15.49 -38.00 -2.61
C GLU A 559 -14.79 -38.82 -3.70
N ARG A 560 -14.51 -38.22 -4.86
CA ARG A 560 -13.89 -38.89 -6.02
C ARG A 560 -12.70 -38.10 -6.53
N VAL A 561 -11.78 -38.78 -7.21
CA VAL A 561 -10.69 -38.13 -7.94
C VAL A 561 -11.25 -37.49 -9.21
N GLY A 562 -10.99 -36.20 -9.42
CA GLY A 562 -11.50 -35.46 -10.57
C GLY A 562 -11.72 -33.98 -10.30
N ARG A 563 -12.39 -33.30 -11.24
CA ARG A 563 -12.70 -31.88 -11.15
C ARG A 563 -14.08 -31.66 -10.53
N TYR A 564 -14.15 -30.67 -9.65
CA TYR A 564 -15.36 -30.13 -9.04
C TYR A 564 -15.53 -28.66 -9.40
N GLU A 565 -16.77 -28.22 -9.45
CA GLU A 565 -17.17 -26.83 -9.67
C GLU A 565 -17.98 -26.34 -8.48
N PHE A 566 -17.84 -25.06 -8.11
CA PHE A 566 -18.66 -24.45 -7.07
C PHE A 566 -18.96 -22.97 -7.32
N VAL A 567 -20.06 -22.49 -6.75
CA VAL A 567 -20.44 -21.07 -6.67
C VAL A 567 -21.05 -20.77 -5.31
N VAL A 568 -21.01 -19.51 -4.89
CA VAL A 568 -21.71 -19.05 -3.68
C VAL A 568 -23.03 -18.40 -4.08
N ILE A 569 -24.08 -18.69 -3.32
CA ILE A 569 -25.37 -18.01 -3.39
C ILE A 569 -25.71 -17.42 -2.03
N ALA A 570 -26.39 -16.27 -2.05
CA ALA A 570 -26.84 -15.59 -0.84
C ALA A 570 -28.21 -14.95 -1.09
N TRP A 571 -29.06 -14.92 -0.08
CA TRP A 571 -30.39 -14.35 -0.16
C TRP A 571 -30.77 -13.71 1.18
N ARG A 572 -31.77 -12.83 1.15
CA ARG A 572 -32.30 -12.25 2.38
C ARG A 572 -33.17 -13.29 3.05
N ASP A 573 -32.95 -13.55 4.34
CA ASP A 573 -33.78 -14.45 5.12
C ASP A 573 -34.88 -13.66 5.83
N ASP A 574 -36.00 -13.47 5.10
CA ASP A 574 -37.17 -12.74 5.58
C ASP A 574 -37.75 -13.39 6.86
N PHE A 575 -37.66 -14.71 6.99
CA PHE A 575 -38.17 -15.43 8.17
C PHE A 575 -37.27 -15.23 9.38
N ALA A 576 -35.95 -15.42 9.25
CA ALA A 576 -35.01 -15.18 10.34
C ALA A 576 -35.02 -13.71 10.78
N SER A 577 -35.18 -12.78 9.85
CA SER A 577 -35.34 -11.34 10.15
C SER A 577 -36.59 -11.08 11.00
N LEU A 578 -37.74 -11.62 10.59
CA LEU A 578 -38.99 -11.47 11.32
C LEU A 578 -38.93 -12.13 12.72
N ALA A 579 -38.37 -13.32 12.81
CA ALA A 579 -38.23 -14.04 14.06
C ALA A 579 -37.32 -13.29 15.06
N ASP A 580 -36.21 -12.73 14.59
CA ASP A 580 -35.29 -11.90 15.39
C ASP A 580 -35.97 -10.62 15.88
N HIS A 581 -36.70 -9.92 15.01
CA HIS A 581 -37.48 -8.74 15.39
C HIS A 581 -38.55 -9.06 16.44
N LEU A 582 -39.29 -10.16 16.26
CA LEU A 582 -40.30 -10.61 17.20
C LEU A 582 -39.67 -10.97 18.56
N GLN A 583 -38.54 -11.69 18.58
CA GLN A 583 -37.83 -12.02 19.83
C GLN A 583 -37.36 -10.76 20.57
N LYS A 584 -36.76 -9.80 19.87
CA LYS A 584 -36.32 -8.51 20.45
C LYS A 584 -37.48 -7.76 21.09
N LYS A 585 -38.63 -7.67 20.41
CA LYS A 585 -39.85 -7.02 20.95
C LYS A 585 -40.42 -7.74 22.16
N ARG A 586 -40.45 -9.09 22.14
CA ARG A 586 -40.91 -9.89 23.29
C ARG A 586 -40.00 -9.74 24.50
N ALA A 587 -38.69 -9.65 24.30
CA ALA A 587 -37.73 -9.47 25.38
C ALA A 587 -37.96 -8.16 26.16
N VAL A 588 -38.58 -7.16 25.53
CA VAL A 588 -38.97 -5.88 26.16
C VAL A 588 -40.48 -5.74 26.38
N HIS A 589 -41.23 -6.84 26.35
CA HIS A 589 -42.68 -6.91 26.63
C HIS A 589 -43.57 -6.01 25.75
N GLN A 590 -43.17 -5.75 24.50
CA GLN A 590 -44.03 -5.04 23.53
C GLN A 590 -45.09 -5.97 22.92
N PRO A 591 -46.28 -5.46 22.53
CA PRO A 591 -47.28 -6.24 21.79
C PRO A 591 -46.74 -6.65 20.42
N VAL A 592 -47.07 -7.88 19.99
CA VAL A 592 -46.54 -8.50 18.76
C VAL A 592 -47.63 -8.93 17.77
N ASP A 593 -48.86 -8.42 17.91
CA ASP A 593 -50.00 -8.82 17.09
C ASP A 593 -49.78 -8.53 15.60
N LEU A 594 -49.07 -7.43 15.29
CA LEU A 594 -48.75 -7.05 13.92
C LEU A 594 -47.69 -7.97 13.30
N GLU A 595 -46.65 -8.32 14.05
CA GLU A 595 -45.60 -9.24 13.59
C GLU A 595 -46.15 -10.65 13.35
N LEU A 596 -47.15 -11.08 14.12
CA LEU A 596 -47.84 -12.36 13.90
C LEU A 596 -48.71 -12.36 12.64
N GLU A 597 -49.29 -11.21 12.28
CA GLU A 597 -49.99 -11.02 11.01
C GLU A 597 -49.01 -10.99 9.83
N GLU A 598 -47.87 -10.31 9.98
CA GLU A 598 -46.76 -10.34 9.00
C GLU A 598 -46.25 -11.78 8.80
N ALA A 599 -46.06 -12.54 9.88
CA ALA A 599 -45.67 -13.94 9.82
C ALA A 599 -46.69 -14.79 9.06
N SER A 600 -47.98 -14.56 9.28
CA SER A 600 -49.06 -15.27 8.56
C SER A 600 -48.97 -15.03 7.05
N ARG A 601 -48.71 -13.78 6.64
CA ARG A 601 -48.56 -13.40 5.22
C ARG A 601 -47.29 -13.97 4.61
N LEU A 602 -46.17 -13.90 5.33
CA LEU A 602 -44.90 -14.48 4.87
C LEU A 602 -45.02 -15.99 4.67
N LEU A 603 -45.57 -16.71 5.66
CA LEU A 603 -45.78 -18.16 5.55
C LEU A 603 -46.71 -18.54 4.38
N ALA A 604 -47.75 -17.75 4.13
CA ALA A 604 -48.62 -17.94 2.96
C ALA A 604 -47.88 -17.69 1.64
N LEU A 605 -47.02 -16.67 1.57
CA LEU A 605 -46.18 -16.38 0.41
C LEU A 605 -45.16 -17.50 0.15
N VAL A 606 -44.50 -17.99 1.20
CA VAL A 606 -43.56 -19.13 1.13
C VAL A 606 -44.28 -20.37 0.59
N LEU A 607 -45.47 -20.70 1.14
CA LEU A 607 -46.29 -21.82 0.68
C LEU A 607 -46.72 -21.66 -0.79
N ALA A 608 -47.09 -20.45 -1.22
CA ALA A 608 -47.43 -20.17 -2.61
C ALA A 608 -46.24 -20.33 -3.55
N THR A 609 -45.05 -19.85 -3.13
CA THR A 609 -43.80 -19.96 -3.88
C THR A 609 -43.38 -21.42 -4.06
N ALA A 610 -43.47 -22.23 -3.00
CA ALA A 610 -43.16 -23.67 -3.07
C ALA A 610 -44.07 -24.39 -4.09
N ARG A 611 -45.38 -24.07 -4.08
CA ARG A 611 -46.35 -24.66 -5.02
C ARG A 611 -46.11 -24.29 -6.48
N THR A 612 -45.63 -23.08 -6.77
CA THR A 612 -45.36 -22.64 -8.15
C THR A 612 -44.04 -23.16 -8.69
N SER A 613 -42.99 -23.21 -7.85
CA SER A 613 -41.68 -23.77 -8.23
C SER A 613 -41.73 -25.28 -8.53
N GLY A 614 -42.64 -26.03 -7.89
CA GLY A 614 -42.89 -27.46 -8.16
C GLY A 614 -43.61 -27.76 -9.50
N GLY A 615 -44.05 -26.73 -10.25
CA GLY A 615 -44.74 -26.91 -11.53
C GLY A 615 -43.84 -27.30 -12.71
N ALA A 616 -42.52 -27.08 -12.61
CA ALA A 616 -41.54 -27.42 -13.66
C ALA A 616 -40.89 -28.82 -13.49
N SER A 617 -41.00 -29.42 -12.30
CA SER A 617 -40.35 -30.69 -11.91
C SER A 617 -41.31 -31.89 -11.80
N GLN A 618 -42.54 -31.80 -12.33
CA GLN A 618 -43.52 -32.90 -12.32
C GLN A 618 -43.09 -34.18 -13.06
N ARG A 619 -41.92 -34.22 -13.71
CA ARG A 619 -41.43 -35.43 -14.42
C ARG A 619 -40.38 -36.24 -13.66
N GLU A 620 -39.85 -35.76 -12.54
CA GLU A 620 -38.80 -36.48 -11.78
C GLU A 620 -39.25 -36.94 -10.38
N ASP A 621 -40.33 -36.37 -9.84
CA ASP A 621 -40.84 -36.66 -8.49
C ASP A 621 -41.57 -38.02 -8.34
N GLU A 622 -41.84 -38.76 -9.42
CA GLU A 622 -42.46 -40.10 -9.33
C GLU A 622 -41.49 -41.19 -8.84
N ALA A 623 -40.18 -40.92 -8.76
CA ALA A 623 -39.17 -41.91 -8.36
C ALA A 623 -38.60 -41.72 -6.93
N SER A 624 -38.83 -40.57 -6.27
CA SER A 624 -38.10 -40.19 -5.03
C SER A 624 -38.97 -39.92 -3.79
N GLY A 625 -40.30 -39.95 -3.87
CA GLY A 625 -41.17 -39.84 -2.69
C GLY A 625 -41.26 -38.45 -2.04
N SER A 626 -40.93 -37.38 -2.78
CA SER A 626 -40.86 -35.97 -2.32
C SER A 626 -42.22 -35.30 -2.00
N THR A 627 -43.33 -36.03 -2.07
CA THR A 627 -44.69 -35.52 -1.79
C THR A 627 -44.87 -34.99 -0.36
N HIS A 628 -44.00 -35.38 0.58
CA HIS A 628 -44.16 -35.09 2.02
C HIS A 628 -43.81 -33.64 2.44
N THR A 629 -42.97 -32.90 1.70
CA THR A 629 -42.47 -31.58 2.16
C THR A 629 -43.52 -30.48 2.05
N HIS A 630 -44.36 -30.50 1.00
CA HIS A 630 -45.45 -29.54 0.83
C HIS A 630 -46.58 -29.76 1.85
N ASP A 631 -46.87 -31.01 2.20
CA ASP A 631 -47.90 -31.37 3.16
C ASP A 631 -47.51 -30.94 4.59
N ALA A 632 -46.23 -31.06 4.95
CA ALA A 632 -45.71 -30.61 6.23
C ALA A 632 -45.80 -29.08 6.40
N LEU A 633 -45.41 -28.32 5.37
CA LEU A 633 -45.52 -26.85 5.39
C LEU A 633 -46.99 -26.41 5.40
N ASP A 634 -47.85 -27.01 4.59
CA ASP A 634 -49.29 -26.69 4.56
C ASP A 634 -49.97 -26.98 5.91
N ALA A 635 -49.62 -28.11 6.56
CA ALA A 635 -50.06 -28.43 7.91
C ALA A 635 -49.55 -27.43 8.96
N LEU A 636 -48.30 -26.97 8.84
CA LEU A 636 -47.72 -25.95 9.70
C LEU A 636 -48.48 -24.62 9.56
N VAL A 637 -48.73 -24.17 8.33
CA VAL A 637 -49.46 -22.92 8.05
C VAL A 637 -50.90 -22.99 8.58
N LYS A 638 -51.62 -24.10 8.35
CA LYS A 638 -52.97 -24.32 8.89
C LYS A 638 -52.99 -24.26 10.41
N ARG A 639 -52.06 -24.95 11.07
CA ARG A 639 -51.93 -24.93 12.53
C ARG A 639 -51.63 -23.53 13.04
N PHE A 640 -50.70 -22.82 12.40
CA PHE A 640 -50.32 -21.46 12.77
C PHE A 640 -51.52 -20.50 12.74
N ILE A 641 -52.33 -20.55 11.66
CA ILE A 641 -53.52 -19.71 11.52
C ILE A 641 -54.57 -20.03 12.60
N SER A 642 -54.72 -21.30 12.98
CA SER A 642 -55.72 -21.71 14.00
C SER A 642 -55.28 -21.52 15.46
N ALA A 643 -54.00 -21.28 15.72
CA ALA A 643 -53.41 -21.25 17.05
C ALA A 643 -53.57 -19.89 17.77
N ASP A 644 -53.49 -19.88 19.11
CA ASP A 644 -53.44 -18.68 19.94
C ASP A 644 -52.07 -17.96 19.87
N THR A 645 -51.99 -16.72 20.36
CA THR A 645 -50.80 -15.86 20.32
C THR A 645 -49.53 -16.51 20.89
N ASN A 646 -49.63 -17.18 22.05
CA ASN A 646 -48.46 -17.79 22.69
C ASN A 646 -47.96 -18.98 21.88
N THR A 647 -48.88 -19.82 21.40
CA THR A 647 -48.58 -20.96 20.54
C THR A 647 -47.95 -20.51 19.23
N ARG A 648 -48.49 -19.47 18.57
CA ARG A 648 -47.89 -18.90 17.35
C ARG A 648 -46.47 -18.40 17.59
N CYS A 649 -46.22 -17.65 18.67
CA CYS A 649 -44.88 -17.19 19.02
C CYS A 649 -43.91 -18.36 19.24
N ALA A 650 -44.36 -19.42 19.92
CA ALA A 650 -43.56 -20.62 20.15
C ALA A 650 -43.25 -21.35 18.83
N MET A 651 -44.22 -21.42 17.90
CA MET A 651 -44.01 -22.00 16.58
C MET A 651 -42.98 -21.22 15.75
N LEU A 652 -43.01 -19.88 15.75
CA LEU A 652 -42.01 -19.09 15.01
C LEU A 652 -40.60 -19.21 15.59
N ALA A 653 -40.47 -19.41 16.90
CA ALA A 653 -39.18 -19.64 17.56
C ALA A 653 -38.69 -21.09 17.43
N ALA A 654 -39.52 -22.02 16.95
CA ALA A 654 -39.17 -23.43 16.85
C ALA A 654 -38.21 -23.68 15.66
N PRO A 655 -37.07 -24.38 15.87
CA PRO A 655 -36.13 -24.72 14.80
C PRO A 655 -36.78 -25.48 13.63
N ALA A 656 -37.77 -26.33 13.93
CA ALA A 656 -38.52 -27.08 12.92
C ALA A 656 -39.26 -26.17 11.91
N THR A 657 -39.73 -24.99 12.35
CA THR A 657 -40.39 -24.02 11.46
C THR A 657 -39.39 -23.37 10.51
N ALA A 658 -38.22 -22.94 11.03
CA ALA A 658 -37.14 -22.39 10.21
C ALA A 658 -36.67 -23.41 9.15
N ALA A 659 -36.50 -24.67 9.55
CA ALA A 659 -36.14 -25.75 8.64
C ALA A 659 -37.19 -25.97 7.53
N ALA A 660 -38.48 -25.98 7.88
CA ALA A 660 -39.57 -26.12 6.92
C ALA A 660 -39.64 -24.94 5.93
N VAL A 661 -39.44 -23.70 6.39
CA VAL A 661 -39.38 -22.51 5.53
C VAL A 661 -38.18 -22.56 4.60
N ARG A 662 -37.00 -22.95 5.09
CA ARG A 662 -35.80 -23.11 4.27
C ARG A 662 -36.00 -24.19 3.19
N ALA A 663 -36.58 -25.33 3.54
CA ALA A 663 -36.88 -26.42 2.62
C ALA A 663 -37.89 -26.03 1.52
N ALA A 664 -38.72 -25.01 1.76
CA ALA A 664 -39.67 -24.47 0.80
C ALA A 664 -39.03 -23.61 -0.31
N GLY A 665 -37.75 -23.27 -0.20
CA GLY A 665 -36.98 -22.59 -1.25
C GLY A 665 -37.29 -21.11 -1.46
N HIS A 666 -37.89 -20.42 -0.47
CA HIS A 666 -38.16 -18.99 -0.56
C HIS A 666 -36.88 -18.15 -0.36
N ARG A 667 -36.33 -17.58 -1.45
CA ARG A 667 -35.04 -16.86 -1.47
C ARG A 667 -35.16 -15.48 -2.13
N PRO A 668 -35.72 -14.47 -1.44
CA PRO A 668 -35.84 -13.12 -1.98
C PRO A 668 -34.47 -12.47 -2.18
N PHE A 669 -34.34 -11.69 -3.27
CA PHE A 669 -33.08 -11.05 -3.70
C PHE A 669 -31.90 -12.03 -3.82
N LEU A 670 -32.17 -13.27 -4.23
CA LEU A 670 -31.14 -14.29 -4.47
C LEU A 670 -30.04 -13.74 -5.37
N ALA A 671 -28.86 -13.52 -4.80
CA ALA A 671 -27.64 -13.23 -5.48
C ALA A 671 -26.87 -14.53 -5.71
N ARG A 672 -26.26 -14.65 -6.87
CA ARG A 672 -25.37 -15.75 -7.23
C ARG A 672 -24.05 -15.15 -7.67
N ASP A 673 -22.96 -15.71 -7.17
CA ASP A 673 -21.62 -15.38 -7.66
C ASP A 673 -21.58 -15.55 -9.19
N ALA A 674 -21.09 -14.53 -9.88
CA ALA A 674 -21.00 -14.52 -11.33
C ALA A 674 -19.98 -15.54 -11.85
N HIS A 675 -19.00 -15.92 -11.02
CA HIS A 675 -17.90 -16.79 -11.43
C HIS A 675 -18.06 -18.24 -10.94
N VAL A 676 -17.83 -19.21 -11.81
CA VAL A 676 -17.75 -20.64 -11.45
C VAL A 676 -16.32 -20.99 -11.07
N HIS A 677 -16.09 -21.26 -9.79
CA HIS A 677 -14.78 -21.66 -9.27
C HIS A 677 -14.57 -23.17 -9.47
N ARG A 678 -13.31 -23.59 -9.55
CA ARG A 678 -12.93 -24.97 -9.87
C ARG A 678 -11.92 -25.52 -8.88
N VAL A 679 -12.12 -26.77 -8.50
CA VAL A 679 -11.22 -27.53 -7.60
C VAL A 679 -10.90 -28.87 -8.21
N ASP A 680 -9.62 -29.23 -8.32
CA ASP A 680 -9.21 -30.58 -8.70
C ASP A 680 -8.89 -31.39 -7.43
N ALA A 681 -9.66 -32.45 -7.20
CA ALA A 681 -9.41 -33.46 -6.18
C ALA A 681 -8.50 -34.55 -6.76
N GLU A 682 -7.25 -34.60 -6.32
CA GLU A 682 -6.27 -35.59 -6.79
C GLU A 682 -6.13 -36.74 -5.79
N ARG A 683 -5.54 -37.87 -6.21
CA ARG A 683 -5.19 -38.96 -5.29
C ARG A 683 -4.10 -38.53 -4.30
N ALA A 684 -4.02 -39.20 -3.14
CA ALA A 684 -3.11 -38.85 -2.05
C ALA A 684 -1.63 -38.72 -2.47
N ALA A 685 -1.16 -39.57 -3.40
CA ALA A 685 0.21 -39.53 -3.93
C ALA A 685 0.60 -38.20 -4.60
N ALA A 686 -0.37 -37.39 -5.02
CA ALA A 686 -0.10 -36.04 -5.53
C ALA A 686 0.43 -35.11 -4.43
N ARG A 687 0.23 -35.44 -3.15
CA ARG A 687 0.65 -34.66 -1.97
C ARG A 687 1.63 -35.39 -1.07
N TYR A 688 1.56 -36.72 -1.02
CA TYR A 688 2.39 -37.53 -0.13
C TYR A 688 2.99 -38.72 -0.87
N ALA A 689 4.31 -38.71 -1.03
CA ALA A 689 5.08 -39.80 -1.60
C ALA A 689 6.56 -39.59 -1.32
N SER A 690 7.29 -40.69 -1.18
CA SER A 690 8.75 -40.69 -1.11
C SER A 690 9.31 -41.24 -2.41
N TRP A 691 10.10 -40.43 -3.11
CA TRP A 691 10.61 -40.71 -4.45
C TRP A 691 12.06 -41.19 -4.41
N TYR A 692 12.37 -42.20 -5.21
CA TYR A 692 13.73 -42.68 -5.41
C TYR A 692 14.05 -42.74 -6.90
N GLU A 693 15.10 -42.04 -7.32
CA GLU A 693 15.56 -42.03 -8.70
C GLU A 693 16.73 -42.99 -8.88
N ILE A 694 16.63 -43.84 -9.91
CA ILE A 694 17.70 -44.74 -10.32
C ILE A 694 17.88 -44.71 -11.83
N PHE A 695 19.08 -45.05 -12.31
CA PHE A 695 19.31 -45.35 -13.72
C PHE A 695 19.16 -46.86 -13.95
N PRO A 696 18.11 -47.34 -14.68
CA PRO A 696 17.92 -48.77 -14.92
C PRO A 696 19.15 -49.47 -15.50
N ARG A 697 19.90 -48.77 -16.38
CA ARG A 697 21.12 -49.27 -17.01
C ARG A 697 22.28 -49.57 -16.03
N SER A 698 22.24 -49.05 -14.82
CA SER A 698 23.27 -49.23 -13.80
C SER A 698 22.88 -50.26 -12.74
N MET A 699 21.70 -50.89 -12.84
CA MET A 699 21.21 -51.81 -11.82
C MET A 699 21.79 -53.23 -11.93
N SER A 700 22.73 -53.45 -12.86
CA SER A 700 23.44 -54.72 -13.08
C SER A 700 24.46 -55.08 -11.99
N ASP A 701 24.81 -54.13 -11.12
CA ASP A 701 25.96 -54.14 -10.19
C ASP A 701 27.33 -54.32 -10.88
N ASP A 702 27.42 -54.06 -12.18
CA ASP A 702 28.64 -54.24 -12.97
C ASP A 702 28.79 -53.08 -13.97
N GLU A 703 29.85 -52.29 -13.82
CA GLU A 703 30.14 -51.13 -14.69
C GLU A 703 30.45 -51.51 -16.14
N THR A 704 30.68 -52.80 -16.42
CA THR A 704 30.94 -53.32 -17.76
C THR A 704 29.70 -53.94 -18.42
N ARG A 705 28.62 -54.16 -17.67
CA ARG A 705 27.36 -54.75 -18.14
C ARG A 705 26.22 -53.75 -18.01
N HIS A 706 25.56 -53.44 -19.13
CA HIS A 706 24.32 -52.67 -19.12
C HIS A 706 23.21 -53.45 -18.39
N GLY A 707 22.51 -52.78 -17.46
CA GLY A 707 21.38 -53.35 -16.72
C GLY A 707 20.12 -53.53 -17.57
N THR A 708 19.24 -54.42 -17.13
CA THR A 708 17.95 -54.74 -17.74
C THR A 708 16.80 -54.41 -16.79
N PHE A 709 15.55 -54.49 -17.27
CA PHE A 709 14.40 -54.36 -16.38
C PHE A 709 14.32 -55.47 -15.32
N ASP A 710 14.83 -56.68 -15.60
CA ASP A 710 14.88 -57.76 -14.60
C ASP A 710 15.91 -57.44 -13.50
N ASP A 711 17.04 -56.78 -13.84
CA ASP A 711 17.98 -56.29 -12.84
C ASP A 711 17.32 -55.21 -11.94
N VAL A 712 16.45 -54.35 -12.49
CA VAL A 712 15.66 -53.40 -11.69
C VAL A 712 14.71 -54.11 -10.72
N ILE A 713 14.02 -55.15 -11.18
CA ILE A 713 13.12 -55.96 -10.33
C ILE A 713 13.91 -56.51 -9.12
N ALA A 714 15.14 -56.99 -9.34
CA ALA A 714 15.98 -57.49 -8.26
C ALA A 714 16.35 -56.43 -7.20
N LYS A 715 16.27 -55.13 -7.52
CA LYS A 715 16.53 -54.02 -6.57
C LYS A 715 15.30 -53.55 -5.79
N MET A 716 14.09 -53.86 -6.25
CA MET A 716 12.85 -53.38 -5.65
C MET A 716 12.69 -53.72 -4.16
N PRO A 717 13.08 -54.92 -3.66
CA PRO A 717 12.96 -55.22 -2.24
C PRO A 717 13.70 -54.23 -1.33
N ARG A 718 14.96 -53.88 -1.67
CA ARG A 718 15.75 -52.91 -0.90
C ARG A 718 15.13 -51.52 -0.92
N ILE A 719 14.67 -51.08 -2.10
CA ILE A 719 14.05 -49.76 -2.29
C ILE A 719 12.76 -49.68 -1.46
N ARG A 720 11.98 -50.76 -1.44
CA ARG A 720 10.77 -50.85 -0.65
C ARG A 720 11.04 -50.89 0.86
N GLU A 721 12.08 -51.62 1.30
CA GLU A 721 12.53 -51.64 2.70
C GLU A 721 12.93 -50.24 3.19
N MET A 722 13.59 -49.43 2.36
CA MET A 722 13.88 -48.01 2.66
C MET A 722 12.63 -47.14 2.77
N GLY A 723 11.46 -47.65 2.39
CA GLY A 723 10.19 -46.97 2.53
C GLY A 723 9.91 -45.94 1.43
N PHE A 724 10.42 -46.16 0.22
CA PHE A 724 9.98 -45.39 -0.94
C PHE A 724 8.64 -45.89 -1.49
N ASP A 725 7.96 -45.00 -2.21
CA ASP A 725 6.63 -45.22 -2.80
C ASP A 725 6.68 -45.05 -4.34
N VAL A 726 7.59 -44.21 -4.85
CA VAL A 726 7.74 -43.93 -6.28
C VAL A 726 9.16 -44.22 -6.72
N LEU A 727 9.31 -45.01 -7.79
CA LEU A 727 10.58 -45.28 -8.45
C LEU A 727 10.63 -44.50 -9.77
N TYR A 728 11.52 -43.51 -9.85
CA TYR A 728 11.68 -42.61 -10.98
C TYR A 728 12.85 -43.05 -11.86
N PHE A 729 12.60 -43.12 -13.18
CA PHE A 729 13.62 -43.39 -14.18
C PHE A 729 13.88 -42.19 -15.09
N PRO A 730 15.15 -41.87 -15.39
CA PRO A 730 15.53 -41.13 -16.59
C PRO A 730 14.94 -41.80 -17.85
N PRO A 731 14.98 -41.14 -19.03
CA PRO A 731 14.40 -41.71 -20.24
C PRO A 731 14.90 -43.13 -20.54
N ILE A 732 13.96 -44.04 -20.80
CA ILE A 732 14.21 -45.47 -21.05
C ILE A 732 14.23 -45.82 -22.55
N HIS A 733 14.35 -44.82 -23.40
CA HIS A 733 14.22 -44.91 -24.86
C HIS A 733 15.58 -45.16 -25.52
N PRO A 734 15.62 -45.60 -26.80
CA PRO A 734 16.86 -45.65 -27.58
C PRO A 734 17.63 -44.32 -27.55
N ILE A 735 18.96 -44.39 -27.49
CA ILE A 735 19.85 -43.21 -27.36
C ILE A 735 20.61 -43.00 -28.67
N GLY A 736 20.59 -41.76 -29.18
CA GLY A 736 21.26 -41.40 -30.44
C GLY A 736 22.78 -41.65 -30.44
N LEU A 737 23.35 -41.86 -31.61
CA LEU A 737 24.78 -42.04 -31.84
C LEU A 737 25.44 -40.74 -32.34
N ALA A 738 24.72 -39.95 -33.14
CA ALA A 738 25.16 -38.66 -33.65
C ALA A 738 25.37 -37.66 -32.50
N ASN A 739 26.57 -37.06 -32.47
CA ASN A 739 27.01 -36.12 -31.42
C ASN A 739 26.88 -36.67 -29.98
N ARG A 740 26.84 -37.98 -29.81
CA ARG A 740 26.71 -38.62 -28.49
C ARG A 740 27.80 -38.10 -27.54
N LYS A 741 27.37 -37.72 -26.34
CA LYS A 741 28.28 -37.32 -25.27
C LYS A 741 28.99 -38.54 -24.66
N GLY A 742 30.28 -38.40 -24.40
CA GLY A 742 31.09 -39.39 -23.68
C GLY A 742 31.10 -39.15 -22.18
N ARG A 743 31.87 -39.97 -21.44
CA ARG A 743 32.04 -39.86 -19.98
C ARG A 743 32.39 -38.43 -19.54
N ASN A 744 31.94 -38.04 -18.34
CA ASN A 744 32.14 -36.70 -17.78
C ASN A 744 31.71 -35.57 -18.73
N ASN A 745 30.60 -35.75 -19.45
CA ASN A 745 30.03 -34.75 -20.37
C ASN A 745 30.98 -34.37 -21.53
N SER A 746 31.88 -35.28 -21.93
CA SER A 746 32.77 -35.10 -23.10
C SER A 746 31.96 -34.89 -24.38
N LEU A 747 32.42 -33.99 -25.25
CA LEU A 747 31.80 -33.75 -26.56
C LEU A 747 32.03 -34.89 -27.56
N THR A 748 32.93 -35.82 -27.26
CA THR A 748 33.26 -36.95 -28.14
C THR A 748 33.17 -38.24 -27.34
N ALA A 749 32.16 -39.05 -27.66
CA ALA A 749 32.01 -40.40 -27.14
C ALA A 749 33.10 -41.34 -27.69
N GLN A 750 33.63 -42.21 -26.82
CA GLN A 750 34.51 -43.31 -27.20
C GLN A 750 33.70 -44.59 -27.47
N PRO A 751 34.26 -45.58 -28.19
CA PRO A 751 33.61 -46.89 -28.34
C PRO A 751 33.25 -47.48 -26.96
N GLY A 752 31.97 -47.82 -26.78
CA GLY A 752 31.44 -48.35 -25.52
C GLY A 752 30.82 -47.30 -24.59
N ASP A 753 30.93 -46.00 -24.88
CA ASP A 753 30.22 -44.98 -24.11
C ASP A 753 28.70 -45.05 -24.36
N VAL A 754 27.95 -45.07 -23.27
CA VAL A 754 26.49 -45.29 -23.27
C VAL A 754 25.69 -44.02 -23.59
N GLY A 755 26.32 -42.84 -23.54
CA GLY A 755 25.65 -41.57 -23.84
C GLY A 755 24.66 -41.11 -22.78
N SER A 756 24.04 -39.95 -23.05
CA SER A 756 22.98 -39.38 -22.23
C SER A 756 21.63 -40.03 -22.53
N PRO A 757 20.88 -40.55 -21.53
CA PRO A 757 19.51 -41.03 -21.74
C PRO A 757 18.56 -39.96 -22.33
N TYR A 758 18.86 -38.69 -22.05
CA TYR A 758 18.10 -37.55 -22.56
C TYR A 758 18.28 -37.29 -24.07
N ALA A 759 19.24 -37.94 -24.72
CA ALA A 759 19.41 -37.90 -26.18
C ALA A 759 18.51 -38.94 -26.87
N ILE A 760 17.19 -38.77 -26.69
CA ILE A 760 16.14 -39.71 -27.06
C ILE A 760 16.06 -39.85 -28.58
N GLY A 761 16.09 -41.08 -29.08
CA GLY A 761 15.87 -41.43 -30.48
C GLY A 761 17.08 -42.09 -31.13
N ALA A 762 16.85 -43.21 -31.79
CA ALA A 762 17.81 -43.86 -32.67
C ALA A 762 17.05 -44.62 -33.76
N ALA A 763 17.75 -45.44 -34.56
CA ALA A 763 17.13 -46.24 -35.61
C ALA A 763 16.07 -47.22 -35.06
N GLU A 764 16.22 -47.63 -33.80
CA GLU A 764 15.37 -48.59 -33.10
C GLU A 764 14.05 -47.98 -32.58
N GLY A 765 13.93 -46.65 -32.52
CA GLY A 765 12.70 -45.98 -32.11
C GLY A 765 12.87 -44.65 -31.37
N GLY A 766 11.76 -44.07 -30.96
CA GLY A 766 11.65 -42.77 -30.28
C GLY A 766 10.97 -42.84 -28.91
N HIS A 767 10.18 -41.82 -28.54
CA HIS A 767 9.49 -41.69 -27.23
C HIS A 767 8.52 -42.81 -26.84
N THR A 768 8.13 -43.69 -27.76
CA THR A 768 7.26 -44.86 -27.50
C THR A 768 8.00 -46.19 -27.58
N ALA A 769 9.33 -46.17 -27.73
CA ALA A 769 10.18 -47.35 -27.76
C ALA A 769 10.96 -47.53 -26.46
N VAL A 770 11.34 -48.78 -26.18
CA VAL A 770 12.24 -49.15 -25.09
C VAL A 770 13.66 -49.30 -25.64
N HIS A 771 14.67 -48.85 -24.90
CA HIS A 771 16.07 -49.05 -25.26
C HIS A 771 16.40 -50.56 -25.37
N PRO A 772 16.96 -51.06 -26.48
CA PRO A 772 17.11 -52.50 -26.71
C PRO A 772 17.90 -53.25 -25.63
N GLN A 773 18.89 -52.59 -25.01
CA GLN A 773 19.68 -53.19 -23.92
C GLN A 773 18.95 -53.24 -22.57
N LEU A 774 17.88 -52.48 -22.37
CA LEU A 774 17.02 -52.59 -21.18
C LEU A 774 16.06 -53.79 -21.30
N GLY A 775 15.71 -54.16 -22.53
CA GLY A 775 14.78 -55.24 -22.86
C GLY A 775 13.74 -54.79 -23.89
N THR A 776 12.58 -55.43 -23.83
CA THR A 776 11.41 -55.22 -24.67
C THR A 776 10.31 -54.49 -23.90
N LEU A 777 9.23 -54.13 -24.61
CA LEU A 777 8.03 -53.56 -24.00
C LEU A 777 7.34 -54.55 -23.03
N ASP A 778 7.45 -55.86 -23.28
CA ASP A 778 6.90 -56.87 -22.37
C ASP A 778 7.75 -57.01 -21.10
N ASP A 779 9.08 -56.88 -21.21
CA ASP A 779 9.97 -56.79 -20.04
C ASP A 779 9.62 -55.57 -19.18
N PHE A 780 9.33 -54.42 -19.81
CA PHE A 780 8.85 -53.23 -19.11
C PHE A 780 7.53 -53.48 -18.38
N ARG A 781 6.54 -54.10 -19.04
CA ARG A 781 5.24 -54.44 -18.41
C ARG A 781 5.42 -55.38 -17.21
N ARG A 782 6.32 -56.36 -17.30
CA ARG A 782 6.66 -57.23 -16.16
C ARG A 782 7.23 -56.43 -14.99
N MET A 783 8.15 -55.51 -15.28
CA MET A 783 8.75 -54.65 -14.25
C MET A 783 7.71 -53.73 -13.59
N VAL A 784 6.81 -53.11 -14.36
CA VAL A 784 5.70 -52.31 -13.79
C VAL A 784 4.81 -53.18 -12.90
N SER A 785 4.49 -54.41 -13.33
CA SER A 785 3.70 -55.34 -12.49
C SER A 785 4.43 -55.73 -11.21
N ALA A 786 5.74 -55.95 -11.26
CA ALA A 786 6.55 -56.25 -10.08
C ALA A 786 6.62 -55.05 -9.13
N ALA A 787 6.74 -53.82 -9.66
CA ALA A 787 6.71 -52.60 -8.87
C ALA A 787 5.40 -52.50 -8.07
N HIS A 788 4.25 -52.72 -8.72
CA HIS A 788 2.95 -52.72 -8.04
C HIS A 788 2.85 -53.81 -6.96
N GLN A 789 3.38 -55.01 -7.20
CA GLN A 789 3.42 -56.09 -6.19
C GLN A 789 4.26 -55.71 -4.96
N HIS A 790 5.28 -54.87 -5.14
CA HIS A 790 6.09 -54.31 -4.05
C HIS A 790 5.52 -53.01 -3.46
N GLY A 791 4.38 -52.52 -3.95
CA GLY A 791 3.79 -51.25 -3.51
C GLY A 791 4.57 -50.01 -3.96
N LEU A 792 5.21 -50.10 -5.14
CA LEU A 792 5.93 -49.02 -5.80
C LEU A 792 5.19 -48.60 -7.08
N GLU A 793 5.14 -47.29 -7.33
CA GLU A 793 4.70 -46.73 -8.62
C GLU A 793 5.90 -46.35 -9.48
N ILE A 794 5.78 -46.54 -10.80
CA ILE A 794 6.81 -46.09 -11.75
C ILE A 794 6.51 -44.67 -12.21
N ALA A 795 7.51 -43.78 -12.07
CA ALA A 795 7.53 -42.47 -12.70
C ALA A 795 8.51 -42.47 -13.87
N LEU A 796 8.06 -42.08 -15.06
CA LEU A 796 8.93 -41.94 -16.22
C LEU A 796 9.28 -40.48 -16.47
N ASP A 797 10.53 -40.25 -16.87
CA ASP A 797 10.93 -38.97 -17.44
C ASP A 797 10.22 -38.74 -18.78
N PHE A 798 9.68 -37.55 -18.97
CA PHE A 798 9.13 -37.08 -20.24
C PHE A 798 9.89 -35.83 -20.71
N ALA A 799 10.91 -36.06 -21.53
CA ALA A 799 11.72 -35.02 -22.13
C ALA A 799 11.32 -34.75 -23.60
N ILE A 800 10.77 -33.56 -23.85
CA ILE A 800 10.40 -33.12 -25.20
C ILE A 800 11.63 -32.60 -25.92
N GLN A 801 12.40 -33.53 -26.47
CA GLN A 801 13.60 -33.32 -27.28
C GLN A 801 13.93 -34.60 -28.04
N CYS A 802 14.77 -34.48 -29.06
CA CYS A 802 15.16 -35.56 -29.96
C CYS A 802 16.67 -35.55 -30.15
N SER A 803 17.32 -36.70 -30.23
CA SER A 803 18.65 -36.80 -30.81
C SER A 803 18.59 -36.51 -32.32
N PRO A 804 19.72 -36.20 -32.97
CA PRO A 804 19.76 -36.06 -34.43
C PRO A 804 19.35 -37.34 -35.19
N ASP A 805 19.39 -38.51 -34.53
CA ASP A 805 19.01 -39.80 -35.11
C ASP A 805 17.55 -40.17 -34.87
N HIS A 806 16.76 -39.33 -34.17
CA HIS A 806 15.38 -39.64 -33.84
C HIS A 806 14.52 -39.79 -35.12
N PRO A 807 13.65 -40.82 -35.23
CA PRO A 807 12.86 -41.07 -36.45
C PRO A 807 12.02 -39.88 -36.94
N TRP A 808 11.55 -39.02 -36.03
CA TRP A 808 10.82 -37.80 -36.37
C TRP A 808 11.61 -36.82 -37.25
N LEU A 809 12.95 -36.76 -37.17
CA LEU A 809 13.72 -35.84 -38.02
C LEU A 809 13.60 -36.21 -39.50
N LYS A 810 13.49 -37.50 -39.79
CA LYS A 810 13.30 -38.02 -41.16
C LYS A 810 11.83 -38.04 -41.56
N ALA A 811 10.93 -38.47 -40.66
CA ALA A 811 9.51 -38.62 -40.95
C ALA A 811 8.76 -37.28 -40.99
N HIS A 812 9.19 -36.32 -40.17
CA HIS A 812 8.53 -35.03 -39.97
C HIS A 812 9.55 -33.88 -39.92
N PRO A 813 10.31 -33.61 -41.00
CA PRO A 813 11.32 -32.56 -41.00
C PRO A 813 10.75 -31.18 -40.69
N GLY A 814 9.49 -30.90 -41.07
CA GLY A 814 8.78 -29.65 -40.76
C GLY A 814 8.46 -29.41 -39.29
N TRP A 815 8.68 -30.40 -38.41
CA TRP A 815 8.54 -30.24 -36.96
C TRP A 815 9.75 -29.57 -36.29
N PHE A 816 10.85 -29.32 -37.03
CA PHE A 816 12.10 -28.82 -36.46
C PHE A 816 12.56 -27.55 -37.18
N ALA A 817 13.27 -26.70 -36.44
CA ALA A 817 13.84 -25.47 -36.98
C ALA A 817 15.20 -25.75 -37.64
N TRP A 818 15.19 -25.87 -38.97
CA TRP A 818 16.40 -25.99 -39.78
C TRP A 818 17.01 -24.60 -40.05
N ARG A 819 18.34 -24.51 -39.93
CA ARG A 819 19.09 -23.31 -40.33
C ARG A 819 19.17 -23.22 -41.86
N PRO A 820 19.46 -22.03 -42.42
CA PRO A 820 19.58 -21.86 -43.87
C PRO A 820 20.63 -22.75 -44.54
N ASP A 821 21.63 -23.24 -43.80
CA ASP A 821 22.68 -24.16 -44.27
C ASP A 821 22.27 -25.64 -44.18
N GLY A 822 21.04 -25.94 -43.74
CA GLY A 822 20.53 -27.30 -43.57
C GLY A 822 20.94 -27.96 -42.25
N THR A 823 21.60 -27.25 -41.32
CA THR A 823 21.93 -27.78 -40.00
C THR A 823 20.83 -27.51 -38.98
N LEU A 824 20.76 -28.31 -37.91
CA LEU A 824 19.81 -28.08 -36.81
C LEU A 824 20.46 -27.25 -35.71
N ARG A 825 19.68 -26.37 -35.09
CA ARG A 825 20.11 -25.71 -33.85
C ARG A 825 19.94 -26.68 -32.68
N TYR A 826 21.07 -27.09 -32.09
CA TYR A 826 21.05 -27.91 -30.88
C TYR A 826 20.44 -27.15 -29.69
N ALA A 827 19.92 -27.88 -28.71
CA ALA A 827 19.25 -27.27 -27.55
C ALA A 827 20.26 -26.64 -26.57
N GLU A 828 19.85 -25.55 -25.92
CA GLU A 828 20.65 -24.85 -24.91
C GLU A 828 19.75 -24.45 -23.73
N ASN A 829 20.28 -24.54 -22.52
CA ASN A 829 19.72 -23.89 -21.33
C ASN A 829 20.86 -23.10 -20.67
N PRO A 830 21.13 -21.86 -21.14
CA PRO A 830 22.37 -21.16 -20.81
C PRO A 830 22.68 -21.12 -19.31
N PRO A 831 23.93 -21.47 -18.89
CA PRO A 831 25.10 -21.71 -19.73
C PRO A 831 25.24 -23.15 -20.31
N LYS A 832 24.35 -24.09 -19.98
CA LYS A 832 24.42 -25.49 -20.43
C LYS A 832 24.12 -25.61 -21.94
N LYS A 833 24.96 -26.38 -22.65
CA LYS A 833 24.81 -26.70 -24.08
C LYS A 833 24.61 -28.20 -24.28
N TYR A 834 23.67 -28.55 -25.16
CA TYR A 834 23.29 -29.94 -25.42
C TYR A 834 23.38 -30.26 -26.91
N GLN A 835 24.62 -30.49 -27.39
CA GLN A 835 24.94 -30.76 -28.80
C GLN A 835 24.37 -32.08 -29.33
N ASP A 836 23.98 -32.97 -28.41
CA ASP A 836 23.40 -34.29 -28.64
C ASP A 836 21.88 -34.27 -28.83
N ILE A 837 21.22 -33.10 -28.72
CA ILE A 837 19.76 -32.97 -28.84
C ILE A 837 19.29 -31.73 -29.60
N VAL A 838 18.09 -31.84 -30.16
CA VAL A 838 17.33 -30.80 -30.85
C VAL A 838 15.89 -30.78 -30.32
N ASN A 839 15.25 -29.61 -30.34
CA ASN A 839 13.87 -29.46 -29.88
C ASN A 839 12.91 -29.36 -31.07
N PRO A 840 11.72 -29.96 -30.99
CA PRO A 840 10.65 -29.67 -31.94
C PRO A 840 10.19 -28.21 -31.81
N GLU A 841 9.80 -27.62 -32.93
CA GLU A 841 9.22 -26.28 -33.04
C GLU A 841 7.69 -26.37 -32.95
N PHE A 842 7.14 -25.89 -31.84
CA PHE A 842 5.73 -26.05 -31.50
C PHE A 842 4.78 -25.23 -32.38
N TYR A 843 5.28 -24.18 -33.04
CA TYR A 843 4.46 -23.25 -33.82
C TYR A 843 4.77 -23.20 -35.31
N ALA A 844 5.67 -24.06 -35.79
CA ALA A 844 5.89 -24.24 -37.23
C ALA A 844 4.57 -24.62 -37.92
N HIS A 845 4.40 -24.19 -39.17
CA HIS A 845 3.17 -24.43 -39.94
C HIS A 845 2.84 -25.94 -39.99
N ASP A 846 3.83 -26.76 -40.34
CA ASP A 846 3.68 -28.21 -40.52
C ASP A 846 3.71 -29.00 -39.19
N ALA A 847 4.01 -28.34 -38.08
CA ALA A 847 4.00 -28.96 -36.75
C ALA A 847 2.64 -28.88 -36.06
N LYS A 848 1.76 -27.97 -36.49
CA LYS A 848 0.44 -27.76 -35.88
C LYS A 848 -0.64 -28.49 -36.65
N PRO A 849 -1.53 -29.26 -35.98
CA PRO A 849 -1.54 -29.60 -34.55
C PRO A 849 -0.70 -30.84 -34.20
N ASP A 850 -0.10 -31.50 -35.19
CA ASP A 850 0.37 -32.89 -35.09
C ASP A 850 1.45 -33.12 -34.04
N VAL A 851 2.38 -32.19 -33.82
CA VAL A 851 3.41 -32.36 -32.79
C VAL A 851 2.79 -32.33 -31.39
N TRP A 852 1.74 -31.53 -31.16
CA TRP A 852 1.04 -31.48 -29.87
C TRP A 852 0.30 -32.80 -29.63
N LEU A 853 -0.36 -33.34 -30.66
CA LEU A 853 -1.05 -34.62 -30.61
C LEU A 853 -0.07 -35.78 -30.37
N ALA A 854 1.05 -35.83 -31.10
CA ALA A 854 2.06 -36.87 -30.96
C ALA A 854 2.67 -36.92 -29.55
N LEU A 855 2.95 -35.75 -28.95
CA LEU A 855 3.48 -35.66 -27.60
C LEU A 855 2.47 -36.11 -26.54
N ARG A 856 1.20 -35.73 -26.68
CA ARG A 856 0.12 -36.25 -25.83
C ARG A 856 -0.02 -37.77 -25.99
N ASP A 857 -0.02 -38.27 -27.22
CA ASP A 857 -0.23 -39.69 -27.51
C ASP A 857 0.93 -40.55 -26.99
N ALA A 858 2.15 -40.01 -26.93
CA ALA A 858 3.27 -40.67 -26.25
C ALA A 858 3.02 -40.84 -24.75
N ILE A 859 2.45 -39.85 -24.06
CA ILE A 859 2.05 -39.98 -22.65
C ILE A 859 0.92 -41.01 -22.52
N LEU A 860 -0.13 -40.92 -23.32
CA LEU A 860 -1.25 -41.88 -23.29
C LEU A 860 -0.80 -43.31 -23.59
N PHE A 861 0.20 -43.47 -24.47
CA PHE A 861 0.82 -44.76 -24.72
C PHE A 861 1.39 -45.36 -23.43
N TRP A 862 2.19 -44.62 -22.67
CA TRP A 862 2.76 -45.12 -21.40
C TRP A 862 1.70 -45.27 -20.29
N VAL A 863 0.67 -44.43 -20.28
CA VAL A 863 -0.50 -44.62 -19.40
C VAL A 863 -1.17 -45.97 -19.67
N ASN A 864 -1.36 -46.33 -20.94
CA ASN A 864 -1.90 -47.65 -21.31
C ASN A 864 -0.97 -48.82 -20.93
N HIS A 865 0.30 -48.55 -20.61
CA HIS A 865 1.28 -49.52 -20.11
C HIS A 865 1.48 -49.48 -18.58
N GLY A 866 0.55 -48.84 -17.86
CA GLY A 866 0.51 -48.86 -16.39
C GLY A 866 1.26 -47.73 -15.70
N VAL A 867 1.90 -46.81 -16.45
CA VAL A 867 2.53 -45.62 -15.86
C VAL A 867 1.46 -44.61 -15.46
N ARG A 868 1.58 -44.04 -14.26
CA ARG A 868 0.65 -43.01 -13.75
C ARG A 868 1.32 -41.72 -13.31
N ILE A 869 2.64 -41.66 -13.41
CA ILE A 869 3.43 -40.52 -12.95
C ILE A 869 4.44 -40.17 -14.04
N PHE A 870 4.50 -38.88 -14.40
CA PHE A 870 5.47 -38.35 -15.35
C PHE A 870 6.25 -37.22 -14.72
N ARG A 871 7.59 -37.37 -14.63
CA ARG A 871 8.51 -36.27 -14.34
C ARG A 871 8.81 -35.59 -15.66
N VAL A 872 8.30 -34.37 -15.83
CA VAL A 872 8.45 -33.64 -17.09
C VAL A 872 9.70 -32.80 -17.04
N ASP A 873 10.60 -33.03 -18.00
CA ASP A 873 11.90 -32.34 -18.10
C ASP A 873 11.75 -30.91 -18.64
N ASN A 874 12.31 -29.96 -17.89
CA ASN A 874 12.41 -28.55 -18.27
C ASN A 874 11.12 -28.01 -18.95
N PRO A 875 9.92 -28.12 -18.34
CA PRO A 875 8.68 -27.72 -18.99
C PRO A 875 8.63 -26.21 -19.24
N HIS A 876 9.42 -25.43 -18.51
CA HIS A 876 9.57 -23.98 -18.65
C HIS A 876 10.19 -23.55 -20.00
N THR A 877 10.78 -24.47 -20.77
CA THR A 877 11.31 -24.19 -22.12
C THR A 877 10.31 -24.47 -23.24
N LYS A 878 9.11 -24.98 -22.89
CA LYS A 878 8.04 -25.34 -23.85
C LYS A 878 6.82 -24.42 -23.63
N PRO A 879 5.93 -24.25 -24.62
CA PRO A 879 4.82 -23.30 -24.53
C PRO A 879 3.85 -23.62 -23.38
N LEU A 880 3.49 -22.61 -22.59
CA LEU A 880 2.49 -22.76 -21.51
C LEU A 880 1.12 -23.25 -22.02
N PRO A 881 0.58 -22.76 -23.16
CA PRO A 881 -0.72 -23.24 -23.64
C PRO A 881 -0.71 -24.73 -24.03
N PHE A 882 0.43 -25.25 -24.48
CA PHE A 882 0.58 -26.68 -24.77
C PHE A 882 0.42 -27.51 -23.50
N TRP A 883 1.11 -27.15 -22.41
CA TRP A 883 1.00 -27.86 -21.14
C TRP A 883 -0.40 -27.78 -20.54
N GLU A 884 -1.02 -26.59 -20.58
CA GLU A 884 -2.38 -26.37 -20.09
C GLU A 884 -3.39 -27.27 -20.82
N TRP A 885 -3.30 -27.36 -22.15
CA TRP A 885 -4.13 -28.25 -22.95
C TRP A 885 -3.81 -29.73 -22.72
N MET A 886 -2.55 -30.14 -22.83
CA MET A 886 -2.14 -31.54 -22.81
C MET A 886 -2.47 -32.20 -21.46
N ILE A 887 -2.17 -31.52 -20.34
CA ILE A 887 -2.45 -32.04 -19.00
C ILE A 887 -3.97 -32.15 -18.79
N ALA A 888 -4.74 -31.14 -19.20
CA ALA A 888 -6.19 -31.18 -19.10
C ALA A 888 -6.79 -32.32 -19.93
N ASP A 889 -6.30 -32.54 -21.15
CA ASP A 889 -6.77 -33.58 -22.06
C ASP A 889 -6.42 -34.99 -21.55
N VAL A 890 -5.22 -35.20 -20.98
CA VAL A 890 -4.85 -36.47 -20.33
C VAL A 890 -5.71 -36.70 -19.09
N ARG A 891 -5.84 -35.72 -18.19
CA ARG A 891 -6.59 -35.88 -16.93
C ARG A 891 -8.10 -35.96 -17.11
N ALA A 892 -8.65 -35.46 -18.23
CA ALA A 892 -10.04 -35.70 -18.58
C ALA A 892 -10.33 -37.19 -18.87
N ARG A 893 -9.33 -37.97 -19.30
CA ARG A 893 -9.44 -39.41 -19.56
C ARG A 893 -8.92 -40.26 -18.40
N HIS A 894 -7.86 -39.80 -17.75
CA HIS A 894 -7.16 -40.49 -16.66
C HIS A 894 -6.86 -39.49 -15.53
N PRO A 895 -7.87 -39.15 -14.69
CA PRO A 895 -7.76 -38.09 -13.68
C PRO A 895 -6.76 -38.41 -12.56
N ASP A 896 -6.32 -39.66 -12.47
CA ASP A 896 -5.32 -40.20 -11.54
C ASP A 896 -3.86 -39.96 -11.95
N VAL A 897 -3.61 -39.50 -13.18
CA VAL A 897 -2.24 -39.22 -13.67
C VAL A 897 -1.64 -37.99 -12.99
N ILE A 898 -0.39 -38.13 -12.50
CA ILE A 898 0.38 -37.09 -11.82
C ILE A 898 1.49 -36.57 -12.75
N PHE A 899 1.59 -35.25 -12.84
CA PHE A 899 2.70 -34.59 -13.52
C PHE A 899 3.57 -33.82 -12.53
N LEU A 900 4.88 -34.11 -12.52
CA LEU A 900 5.90 -33.39 -11.76
C LEU A 900 6.66 -32.44 -12.70
N SER A 901 6.61 -31.14 -12.42
CA SER A 901 7.33 -30.12 -13.18
C SER A 901 8.77 -29.98 -12.69
N GLU A 902 9.76 -30.38 -13.48
CA GLU A 902 11.16 -30.03 -13.24
C GLU A 902 11.50 -28.64 -13.80
N ALA A 903 11.16 -27.60 -13.04
CA ALA A 903 11.37 -26.23 -13.47
C ALA A 903 12.20 -25.45 -12.45
N PHE A 904 13.52 -25.45 -12.61
CA PHE A 904 14.43 -24.56 -11.89
C PHE A 904 14.55 -23.23 -12.63
N THR A 905 13.56 -22.36 -12.44
CA THR A 905 13.44 -21.07 -13.14
C THR A 905 12.75 -20.06 -12.25
N ARG A 906 12.69 -18.78 -12.62
CA ARG A 906 12.12 -17.70 -11.79
C ARG A 906 10.74 -18.07 -11.20
N PRO A 907 10.41 -17.64 -9.95
CA PRO A 907 9.24 -18.12 -9.20
C PRO A 907 7.90 -18.00 -9.95
N ARG A 908 7.65 -16.88 -10.62
CA ARG A 908 6.39 -16.66 -11.36
C ARG A 908 6.13 -17.71 -12.43
N LEU A 909 7.18 -18.20 -13.10
CA LEU A 909 7.04 -19.23 -14.13
C LEU A 909 6.81 -20.61 -13.51
N MET A 910 7.48 -20.94 -12.41
CA MET A 910 7.21 -22.16 -11.62
C MET A 910 5.76 -22.22 -11.14
N TYR A 911 5.26 -21.12 -10.57
CA TYR A 911 3.89 -21.02 -10.10
C TYR A 911 2.88 -21.08 -11.25
N ARG A 912 3.21 -20.49 -12.40
CA ARG A 912 2.36 -20.60 -13.58
C ARG A 912 2.22 -22.05 -14.05
N LEU A 913 3.31 -22.83 -14.08
CA LEU A 913 3.28 -24.26 -14.43
C LEU A 913 2.40 -25.05 -13.47
N ALA A 914 2.51 -24.81 -12.17
CA ALA A 914 1.61 -25.44 -11.20
C ALA A 914 0.14 -25.07 -11.47
N LYS A 915 -0.17 -23.80 -11.68
CA LYS A 915 -1.54 -23.33 -11.94
C LYS A 915 -2.21 -23.96 -13.17
N ILE A 916 -1.45 -24.19 -14.25
CA ILE A 916 -2.01 -24.74 -15.50
C ILE A 916 -2.24 -26.26 -15.48
N GLY A 917 -1.78 -26.97 -14.45
CA GLY A 917 -2.19 -28.37 -14.26
C GLY A 917 -1.17 -29.30 -13.61
N PHE A 918 0.11 -28.92 -13.48
CA PHE A 918 1.14 -29.78 -12.88
C PHE A 918 0.83 -30.10 -11.43
N SER A 919 0.65 -31.39 -11.11
CA SER A 919 0.30 -31.88 -9.78
C SER A 919 1.34 -31.55 -8.71
N GLN A 920 2.62 -31.62 -9.09
CA GLN A 920 3.79 -31.43 -8.24
C GLN A 920 4.84 -30.55 -8.93
N SER A 921 5.72 -29.94 -8.14
CA SER A 921 6.79 -29.08 -8.64
C SER A 921 8.10 -29.35 -7.93
N TYR A 922 9.20 -29.45 -8.68
CA TYR A 922 10.54 -29.22 -8.13
C TYR A 922 10.65 -27.80 -7.57
N THR A 923 11.63 -27.58 -6.69
CA THR A 923 11.69 -26.42 -5.80
C THR A 923 13.09 -25.87 -5.68
N TYR A 924 13.25 -24.75 -4.96
CA TYR A 924 14.56 -24.21 -4.63
C TYR A 924 15.20 -24.84 -3.39
N PHE A 925 14.66 -25.95 -2.88
CA PHE A 925 15.08 -26.56 -1.62
C PHE A 925 16.60 -26.72 -1.53
N THR A 926 17.26 -27.24 -2.58
CA THR A 926 18.72 -27.48 -2.63
C THR A 926 19.56 -26.23 -2.41
N TRP A 927 19.04 -25.04 -2.73
CA TRP A 927 19.71 -23.75 -2.57
C TRP A 927 19.14 -22.92 -1.41
N ARG A 928 18.48 -23.57 -0.44
CA ARG A 928 18.15 -22.99 0.87
C ARG A 928 19.06 -23.65 1.89
N GLU A 929 19.83 -22.88 2.64
CA GLU A 929 20.86 -23.44 3.54
C GLU A 929 20.71 -22.94 4.98
N SER A 930 20.35 -21.67 5.17
CA SER A 930 20.21 -21.09 6.51
C SER A 930 18.82 -21.31 7.12
N LYS A 931 18.73 -21.16 8.45
CA LYS A 931 17.46 -21.15 9.19
C LYS A 931 16.46 -20.17 8.59
N ARG A 932 16.92 -18.95 8.27
CA ARG A 932 16.10 -17.91 7.64
C ARG A 932 15.60 -18.33 6.26
N ASP A 933 16.47 -18.90 5.42
CA ASP A 933 16.10 -19.33 4.07
C ASP A 933 14.94 -20.33 4.09
N PHE A 934 14.97 -21.30 5.02
CA PHE A 934 13.90 -22.27 5.17
C PHE A 934 12.61 -21.64 5.69
N ILE A 935 12.70 -20.78 6.70
CA ILE A 935 11.53 -20.09 7.27
C ILE A 935 10.86 -19.23 6.19
N ASP A 936 11.62 -18.39 5.50
CA ASP A 936 11.11 -17.49 4.46
C ASP A 936 10.46 -18.30 3.32
N TYR A 937 11.12 -19.36 2.85
CA TYR A 937 10.60 -20.17 1.75
C TYR A 937 9.35 -20.97 2.10
N LEU A 938 9.31 -21.62 3.27
CA LEU A 938 8.12 -22.38 3.68
C LEU A 938 6.97 -21.44 4.06
N THR A 939 7.25 -20.25 4.59
CA THR A 939 6.24 -19.21 4.82
C THR A 939 5.58 -18.80 3.50
N GLU A 940 6.37 -18.55 2.44
CA GLU A 940 5.85 -18.27 1.10
C GLU A 940 4.93 -19.39 0.60
N LEU A 941 5.38 -20.66 0.69
CA LEU A 941 4.64 -21.80 0.16
C LEU A 941 3.36 -22.12 0.95
N THR A 942 3.32 -21.85 2.25
CA THR A 942 2.24 -22.35 3.14
C THR A 942 1.27 -21.27 3.62
N GLN A 943 1.69 -20.01 3.70
CA GLN A 943 0.90 -18.90 4.25
C GLN A 943 0.35 -17.93 3.20
N THR A 944 0.73 -18.09 1.93
CA THR A 944 0.20 -17.28 0.82
C THR A 944 -0.78 -18.10 -0.04
N ALA A 945 -1.32 -17.49 -1.11
CA ALA A 945 -2.16 -18.18 -2.08
C ALA A 945 -1.47 -19.36 -2.79
N VAL A 946 -0.14 -19.48 -2.69
CA VAL A 946 0.65 -20.58 -3.28
C VAL A 946 0.19 -21.96 -2.78
N ARG A 947 -0.25 -22.03 -1.51
CA ARG A 947 -0.76 -23.27 -0.88
C ARG A 947 -1.91 -23.94 -1.63
N ASP A 948 -2.68 -23.17 -2.40
CA ASP A 948 -3.88 -23.66 -3.08
C ASP A 948 -3.58 -24.33 -4.42
N PHE A 949 -2.38 -24.19 -4.98
CA PHE A 949 -2.07 -24.75 -6.30
C PHE A 949 -0.67 -25.37 -6.43
N TYR A 950 0.25 -25.12 -5.50
CA TYR A 950 1.64 -25.57 -5.60
C TYR A 950 1.94 -26.66 -4.57
N ARG A 951 2.44 -27.82 -5.03
CA ARG A 951 2.86 -28.92 -4.14
C ARG A 951 4.37 -29.17 -4.31
N PRO A 952 5.20 -28.80 -3.32
CA PRO A 952 6.65 -28.85 -3.42
C PRO A 952 7.19 -30.28 -3.26
N ASN A 953 7.90 -30.79 -4.27
CA ASN A 953 8.67 -32.03 -4.18
C ASN A 953 10.13 -31.70 -3.85
N PHE A 954 10.56 -32.04 -2.63
CA PHE A 954 11.89 -31.74 -2.10
C PHE A 954 12.87 -32.86 -2.40
N PHE A 955 13.44 -32.85 -3.61
CA PHE A 955 14.60 -33.68 -3.92
C PHE A 955 15.86 -33.15 -3.20
N VAL A 956 16.57 -34.03 -2.49
CA VAL A 956 17.80 -33.68 -1.77
C VAL A 956 19.01 -33.52 -2.70
N ASN A 957 18.99 -34.24 -3.82
CA ASN A 957 19.94 -34.19 -4.93
C ASN A 957 19.22 -34.62 -6.21
N THR A 958 19.83 -34.35 -7.36
CA THR A 958 19.41 -34.90 -8.67
C THR A 958 20.66 -35.24 -9.48
N PRO A 959 20.57 -35.97 -10.59
CA PRO A 959 21.75 -36.26 -11.42
C PRO A 959 22.47 -35.01 -11.95
N ASP A 960 21.79 -33.86 -11.99
CA ASP A 960 22.29 -32.56 -12.41
C ASP A 960 22.71 -31.64 -11.24
N ILE A 961 22.31 -31.99 -10.01
CA ILE A 961 22.47 -31.16 -8.81
C ILE A 961 23.04 -32.01 -7.67
N ASN A 962 24.34 -31.88 -7.47
CA ASN A 962 25.12 -32.19 -6.29
C ASN A 962 25.34 -30.88 -5.50
N PRO A 963 24.42 -30.50 -4.58
CA PRO A 963 24.47 -29.20 -3.91
C PRO A 963 25.80 -28.95 -3.19
N HIS A 964 26.30 -27.72 -3.23
CA HIS A 964 27.56 -27.37 -2.56
C HIS A 964 27.62 -27.76 -1.08
N TYR A 965 26.50 -27.64 -0.35
CA TYR A 965 26.38 -28.07 1.04
C TYR A 965 26.74 -29.56 1.27
N LEU A 966 26.53 -30.43 0.28
CA LEU A 966 26.84 -31.86 0.37
C LEU A 966 28.28 -32.19 -0.06
N GLN A 967 28.94 -31.32 -0.82
CA GLN A 967 30.23 -31.59 -1.48
C GLN A 967 31.40 -31.81 -0.52
N SER A 968 31.26 -31.47 0.77
CA SER A 968 32.21 -31.83 1.82
C SER A 968 32.30 -33.35 2.06
N GLY A 969 31.27 -34.11 1.64
CA GLY A 969 31.16 -35.54 1.90
C GLY A 969 30.82 -35.89 3.35
N ALA A 970 30.49 -34.90 4.18
CA ALA A 970 30.12 -35.15 5.57
C ALA A 970 28.80 -35.92 5.64
N ARG A 971 28.80 -37.03 6.41
CA ARG A 971 27.59 -37.83 6.68
C ARG A 971 26.48 -36.98 7.34
N SER A 972 26.86 -36.10 8.26
CA SER A 972 25.98 -35.15 8.94
C SER A 972 25.23 -34.25 7.95
N SER A 973 25.91 -33.69 6.95
CA SER A 973 25.28 -32.86 5.91
C SER A 973 24.15 -33.61 5.19
N HIS A 974 24.38 -34.88 4.83
CA HIS A 974 23.37 -35.70 4.15
C HIS A 974 22.17 -36.01 5.07
N LEU A 975 22.41 -36.32 6.35
CA LEU A 975 21.36 -36.52 7.34
C LEU A 975 20.51 -35.27 7.58
N ILE A 976 21.14 -34.09 7.67
CA ILE A 976 20.46 -32.80 7.82
C ILE A 976 19.53 -32.56 6.63
N ARG A 977 20.03 -32.73 5.40
CA ARG A 977 19.22 -32.55 4.18
C ARG A 977 18.09 -33.56 4.06
N ALA A 978 18.31 -34.82 4.43
CA ALA A 978 17.27 -35.84 4.45
C ALA A 978 16.17 -35.50 5.46
N ALA A 979 16.51 -35.10 6.68
CA ALA A 979 15.54 -34.68 7.70
C ALA A 979 14.74 -33.45 7.26
N LEU A 980 15.40 -32.41 6.74
CA LEU A 980 14.74 -31.21 6.24
C LEU A 980 13.73 -31.52 5.12
N ALA A 981 14.16 -32.28 4.10
CA ALA A 981 13.30 -32.61 2.96
C ALA A 981 12.08 -33.44 3.38
N SER A 982 12.35 -34.47 4.19
CA SER A 982 11.37 -35.48 4.58
C SER A 982 10.41 -35.02 5.69
N LEU A 983 10.74 -33.97 6.45
CA LEU A 983 9.88 -33.50 7.56
C LEU A 983 9.14 -32.18 7.22
N LEU A 984 9.67 -31.36 6.29
CA LEU A 984 9.01 -30.12 5.88
C LEU A 984 8.04 -30.30 4.71
N SER A 985 8.17 -31.34 3.89
CA SER A 985 7.26 -31.61 2.77
C SER A 985 6.70 -33.03 2.79
N GLY A 986 5.43 -33.19 2.40
CA GLY A 986 4.83 -34.49 2.12
C GLY A 986 5.46 -35.19 0.91
N LEU A 987 6.10 -34.43 0.00
CA LEU A 987 6.80 -34.96 -1.16
C LEU A 987 8.30 -34.70 -1.02
N TRP A 988 9.09 -35.77 -1.02
CA TRP A 988 10.54 -35.67 -1.04
C TRP A 988 11.13 -36.74 -1.95
N GLY A 989 12.36 -36.51 -2.42
CA GLY A 989 13.01 -37.42 -3.35
C GLY A 989 14.52 -37.53 -3.12
N VAL A 990 15.06 -38.66 -3.55
CA VAL A 990 16.49 -39.00 -3.44
C VAL A 990 16.95 -39.61 -4.75
N TYR A 991 18.05 -39.12 -5.31
CA TYR A 991 18.78 -39.78 -6.40
C TYR A 991 19.85 -40.72 -5.85
N SER A 992 19.86 -41.97 -6.37
CA SER A 992 20.73 -43.04 -5.92
C SER A 992 22.20 -42.64 -5.84
N GLY A 993 22.84 -42.95 -4.71
CA GLY A 993 24.18 -42.52 -4.36
C GLY A 993 24.19 -41.54 -3.18
N PHE A 994 23.09 -40.81 -2.96
CA PHE A 994 22.91 -39.95 -1.78
C PHE A 994 22.95 -40.75 -0.48
N GLU A 995 22.35 -41.94 -0.44
CA GLU A 995 22.35 -42.81 0.74
C GLU A 995 23.76 -43.30 1.10
N LEU A 996 24.69 -43.26 0.13
CA LEU A 996 26.11 -43.59 0.30
C LEU A 996 26.97 -42.36 0.60
N CYS A 997 26.35 -41.19 0.77
CA CYS A 997 27.00 -39.90 0.92
C CYS A 997 27.95 -39.56 -0.23
N GLU A 998 27.62 -39.95 -1.47
CA GLU A 998 28.43 -39.57 -2.64
C GLU A 998 28.35 -38.06 -2.88
N ALA A 999 29.51 -37.42 -2.82
CA ALA A 999 29.64 -35.96 -2.82
C ALA A 999 30.63 -35.43 -3.86
N ARG A 1000 31.34 -36.31 -4.58
CA ARG A 1000 32.40 -35.89 -5.51
C ARG A 1000 31.79 -35.11 -6.68
N ALA A 1001 32.17 -33.84 -6.80
CA ALA A 1001 31.75 -32.95 -7.86
C ALA A 1001 32.84 -32.75 -8.91
N LEU A 1002 32.44 -32.35 -10.12
CA LEU A 1002 33.36 -31.69 -11.04
C LEU A 1002 33.83 -30.36 -10.41
N PRO A 1003 35.08 -29.93 -10.64
CA PRO A 1003 35.61 -28.70 -10.04
C PRO A 1003 34.72 -27.47 -10.31
N ASN A 1004 34.37 -26.72 -9.25
CA ASN A 1004 33.50 -25.54 -9.30
C ASN A 1004 32.14 -25.79 -10.00
N SER A 1005 31.56 -26.97 -9.80
CA SER A 1005 30.30 -27.38 -10.41
C SER A 1005 29.38 -28.03 -9.38
N GLU A 1006 28.08 -28.00 -9.65
CA GLU A 1006 27.08 -28.85 -8.99
C GLU A 1006 26.88 -30.18 -9.75
N GLU A 1007 27.66 -30.46 -10.79
CA GLU A 1007 27.61 -31.76 -11.49
C GLU A 1007 28.45 -32.81 -10.77
N TYR A 1008 27.94 -34.03 -10.68
CA TYR A 1008 28.70 -35.17 -10.14
C TYR A 1008 29.92 -35.51 -11.00
N LEU A 1009 31.04 -35.84 -10.34
CA LEU A 1009 32.19 -36.46 -10.98
C LEU A 1009 31.83 -37.89 -11.41
N ASP A 1010 32.24 -38.28 -12.61
CA ASP A 1010 31.93 -39.58 -13.22
C ASP A 1010 30.41 -39.83 -13.25
N SER A 1011 29.65 -38.78 -13.61
CA SER A 1011 28.19 -38.75 -13.59
C SER A 1011 27.57 -39.91 -14.34
N GLU A 1012 26.62 -40.58 -13.68
CA GLU A 1012 25.84 -41.70 -14.21
C GLU A 1012 25.01 -41.34 -15.44
N LYS A 1013 24.81 -40.04 -15.72
CA LYS A 1013 24.23 -39.57 -16.99
C LYS A 1013 25.05 -39.97 -18.20
N TYR A 1014 26.36 -40.18 -18.08
CA TYR A 1014 27.24 -40.43 -19.22
C TYR A 1014 27.99 -41.77 -19.16
N GLN A 1015 27.84 -42.53 -18.07
CA GLN A 1015 28.48 -43.83 -17.88
C GLN A 1015 27.64 -44.75 -16.99
N LEU A 1016 27.92 -46.05 -17.05
CA LEU A 1016 27.37 -47.02 -16.09
C LEU A 1016 28.07 -46.87 -14.74
N ARG A 1017 27.34 -47.12 -13.65
CA ARG A 1017 27.87 -47.11 -12.28
C ARG A 1017 27.44 -48.37 -11.55
N ALA A 1018 28.35 -48.94 -10.76
CA ALA A 1018 28.05 -50.00 -9.82
C ALA A 1018 28.29 -49.49 -8.40
N TRP A 1019 27.32 -49.67 -7.52
CA TRP A 1019 27.38 -49.15 -6.16
C TRP A 1019 27.57 -50.27 -5.15
N ASP A 1020 28.48 -50.08 -4.20
CA ASP A 1020 28.50 -50.87 -2.97
C ASP A 1020 27.42 -50.32 -2.02
N TRP A 1021 26.25 -50.93 -2.10
CA TRP A 1021 25.07 -50.52 -1.34
C TRP A 1021 25.22 -50.69 0.18
N ASN A 1022 26.21 -51.47 0.63
CA ASN A 1022 26.51 -51.72 2.04
C ASN A 1022 27.76 -50.96 2.51
N ARG A 1023 28.25 -49.98 1.72
CA ARG A 1023 29.43 -49.17 2.06
C ARG A 1023 29.31 -48.64 3.50
N PRO A 1024 30.34 -48.83 4.36
CA PRO A 1024 30.33 -48.29 5.72
C PRO A 1024 30.12 -46.77 5.74
N GLY A 1025 29.28 -46.29 6.66
CA GLY A 1025 28.95 -44.87 6.80
C GLY A 1025 27.74 -44.40 5.98
N ASN A 1026 27.06 -45.29 5.25
CA ASN A 1026 25.79 -44.99 4.60
C ASN A 1026 24.70 -44.54 5.61
N ILE A 1027 23.63 -43.96 5.07
CA ILE A 1027 22.49 -43.41 5.83
C ILE A 1027 21.17 -44.12 5.50
N VAL A 1028 21.24 -45.35 4.98
CA VAL A 1028 20.07 -46.19 4.67
C VAL A 1028 19.17 -46.40 5.90
N PRO A 1029 19.69 -46.68 7.12
CA PRO A 1029 18.85 -46.83 8.30
C PRO A 1029 18.05 -45.57 8.65
N GLU A 1030 18.66 -44.38 8.52
CA GLU A 1030 18.00 -43.11 8.82
C GLU A 1030 16.95 -42.75 7.77
N ILE A 1031 17.23 -42.96 6.48
CA ILE A 1031 16.21 -42.80 5.42
C ILE A 1031 15.00 -43.71 5.69
N THR A 1032 15.27 -44.96 6.06
CA THR A 1032 14.23 -45.94 6.41
C THR A 1032 13.40 -45.47 7.60
N ALA A 1033 14.06 -44.98 8.66
CA ALA A 1033 13.38 -44.45 9.84
C ALA A 1033 12.54 -43.21 9.52
N LEU A 1034 13.06 -42.25 8.75
CA LEU A 1034 12.33 -41.05 8.34
C LEU A 1034 11.07 -41.39 7.53
N ASN A 1035 11.17 -42.32 6.57
CA ASN A 1035 10.00 -42.78 5.81
C ASN A 1035 8.98 -43.51 6.68
N ARG A 1036 9.42 -44.35 7.62
CA ARG A 1036 8.52 -44.99 8.61
C ARG A 1036 7.78 -43.94 9.44
N ILE A 1037 8.50 -42.94 9.97
CA ILE A 1037 7.93 -41.86 10.79
C ILE A 1037 6.90 -41.06 9.99
N ARG A 1038 7.22 -40.68 8.75
CA ARG A 1038 6.28 -39.99 7.84
C ARG A 1038 4.98 -40.76 7.61
N ARG A 1039 5.08 -42.09 7.44
CA ARG A 1039 3.89 -42.95 7.25
C ARG A 1039 3.03 -43.02 8.49
N ALA A 1040 3.64 -43.08 9.67
CA ALA A 1040 2.94 -43.17 10.95
C ALA A 1040 2.31 -41.84 11.41
N ASN A 1041 2.75 -40.70 10.85
CA ASN A 1041 2.35 -39.36 11.30
C ASN A 1041 1.70 -38.55 10.17
N PRO A 1042 0.35 -38.48 10.09
CA PRO A 1042 -0.37 -37.72 9.07
C PRO A 1042 0.04 -36.25 8.95
N ALA A 1043 0.49 -35.61 10.03
CA ALA A 1043 0.99 -34.24 10.01
C ALA A 1043 2.18 -34.04 9.05
N LEU A 1044 2.97 -35.08 8.79
CA LEU A 1044 4.13 -35.07 7.89
C LEU A 1044 3.77 -35.42 6.44
N GLN A 1045 2.50 -35.74 6.14
CA GLN A 1045 2.04 -36.15 4.80
C GLN A 1045 1.63 -34.98 3.90
N THR A 1046 2.02 -33.77 4.27
CA THR A 1046 1.79 -32.54 3.51
C THR A 1046 2.90 -31.55 3.81
N HIS A 1047 3.06 -30.51 3.00
CA HIS A 1047 3.94 -29.38 3.32
C HIS A 1047 3.22 -28.31 4.17
N LEU A 1048 1.90 -28.39 4.28
CA LEU A 1048 1.07 -27.48 5.07
C LEU A 1048 1.12 -27.82 6.57
N GLY A 1049 0.54 -26.96 7.41
CA GLY A 1049 0.44 -27.20 8.86
C GLY A 1049 1.77 -27.09 9.61
N VAL A 1050 2.74 -26.35 9.06
CA VAL A 1050 4.02 -26.05 9.71
C VAL A 1050 3.92 -24.76 10.53
N THR A 1051 4.43 -24.80 11.75
CA THR A 1051 4.62 -23.62 12.62
C THR A 1051 6.07 -23.58 13.06
N PHE A 1052 6.83 -22.56 12.65
CA PHE A 1052 8.21 -22.40 13.10
C PHE A 1052 8.24 -21.92 14.55
N LEU A 1053 8.98 -22.62 15.39
CA LEU A 1053 9.06 -22.36 16.82
C LEU A 1053 10.24 -21.44 17.14
N PRO A 1054 10.09 -20.47 18.04
CA PRO A 1054 11.21 -19.67 18.51
C PRO A 1054 12.28 -20.58 19.11
N ALA A 1055 13.51 -20.50 18.61
CA ALA A 1055 14.68 -21.22 19.15
C ALA A 1055 15.88 -20.27 19.12
N HIS A 1056 16.51 -20.03 20.28
CA HIS A 1056 17.57 -19.03 20.45
C HIS A 1056 18.95 -19.51 19.96
N SER A 1057 19.02 -19.96 18.71
CA SER A 1057 20.25 -20.29 17.98
C SER A 1057 19.99 -20.16 16.47
N GLU A 1058 20.93 -19.57 15.74
CA GLU A 1058 20.85 -19.48 14.27
C GLU A 1058 21.09 -20.85 13.59
N ALA A 1059 21.77 -21.77 14.28
CA ALA A 1059 22.06 -23.11 13.78
C ALA A 1059 20.93 -24.11 14.08
N ILE A 1060 20.02 -23.82 15.02
CA ILE A 1060 18.89 -24.72 15.32
C ILE A 1060 17.60 -24.22 14.66
N LEU A 1061 17.10 -24.99 13.70
CA LEU A 1061 15.76 -24.85 13.16
C LEU A 1061 14.79 -25.73 13.96
N CYS A 1062 13.80 -25.12 14.61
CA CYS A 1062 12.77 -25.82 15.35
C CYS A 1062 11.39 -25.53 14.76
N PHE A 1063 10.56 -26.55 14.57
CA PHE A 1063 9.22 -26.39 14.03
C PHE A 1063 8.26 -27.48 14.52
N GLU A 1064 6.98 -27.13 14.52
CA GLU A 1064 5.86 -28.03 14.75
C GLU A 1064 5.16 -28.34 13.42
N LYS A 1065 4.76 -29.59 13.23
CA LYS A 1065 3.86 -30.07 12.18
C LYS A 1065 2.63 -30.66 12.83
N ALA A 1066 1.45 -30.17 12.47
CA ALA A 1066 0.19 -30.64 13.05
C ALA A 1066 -0.88 -30.91 11.98
N THR A 1067 -1.72 -31.91 12.23
CA THR A 1067 -3.01 -32.05 11.54
C THR A 1067 -3.94 -30.88 11.90
N PRO A 1068 -4.94 -30.55 11.05
CA PRO A 1068 -5.91 -29.49 11.38
C PRO A 1068 -6.64 -29.71 12.72
N ALA A 1069 -6.94 -30.97 13.05
CA ALA A 1069 -7.55 -31.36 14.33
C ALA A 1069 -6.55 -31.42 15.50
N ARG A 1070 -5.24 -31.24 15.23
CA ARG A 1070 -4.15 -31.34 16.21
C ARG A 1070 -4.19 -32.63 17.06
N ASP A 1071 -4.68 -33.71 16.47
CA ASP A 1071 -4.66 -35.07 17.02
C ASP A 1071 -3.35 -35.81 16.71
N ASN A 1072 -2.57 -35.30 15.76
CA ASN A 1072 -1.18 -35.70 15.51
C ASN A 1072 -0.32 -34.43 15.44
N VAL A 1073 0.55 -34.24 16.44
CA VAL A 1073 1.46 -33.10 16.55
C VAL A 1073 2.90 -33.61 16.68
N VAL A 1074 3.74 -33.23 15.73
CA VAL A 1074 5.16 -33.59 15.66
C VAL A 1074 6.00 -32.33 15.82
N VAL A 1075 6.92 -32.34 16.78
CA VAL A 1075 7.90 -31.28 17.03
C VAL A 1075 9.26 -31.77 16.54
N VAL A 1076 9.96 -30.94 15.77
CA VAL A 1076 11.23 -31.28 15.16
C VAL A 1076 12.25 -30.19 15.47
N ALA A 1077 13.45 -30.60 15.88
CA ALA A 1077 14.62 -29.72 15.99
C ALA A 1077 15.75 -30.27 15.10
N ILE A 1078 16.36 -29.42 14.28
CA ILE A 1078 17.46 -29.79 13.37
C ILE A 1078 18.62 -28.82 13.58
N ASN A 1079 19.82 -29.36 13.80
CA ASN A 1079 21.08 -28.62 13.76
C ASN A 1079 21.54 -28.50 12.29
N LEU A 1080 21.59 -27.27 11.80
CA LEU A 1080 22.02 -26.93 10.43
C LEU A 1080 23.55 -26.86 10.30
N ASP A 1081 24.28 -26.82 11.42
CA ASP A 1081 25.74 -26.92 11.45
C ASP A 1081 26.14 -28.40 11.34
N ALA A 1082 26.77 -28.75 10.22
CA ALA A 1082 27.20 -30.12 9.94
C ALA A 1082 28.45 -30.55 10.73
N HIS A 1083 29.08 -29.65 11.47
CA HIS A 1083 30.39 -29.86 12.08
C HIS A 1083 30.40 -29.69 13.60
N ALA A 1084 29.70 -28.68 14.13
CA ALA A 1084 29.68 -28.41 15.56
C ALA A 1084 28.37 -28.84 16.24
N GLU A 1085 28.48 -29.33 17.46
CA GLU A 1085 27.34 -29.52 18.34
C GLU A 1085 26.69 -28.17 18.69
N GLN A 1086 25.36 -28.13 18.67
CA GLN A 1086 24.59 -26.92 18.94
C GLN A 1086 23.48 -27.23 19.95
N GLY A 1087 23.14 -26.24 20.78
CA GLY A 1087 22.01 -26.33 21.70
C GLY A 1087 21.15 -25.07 21.66
N ALA A 1088 19.87 -25.19 22.00
CA ALA A 1088 18.94 -24.07 22.06
C ALA A 1088 17.77 -24.36 23.02
N ASP A 1089 17.36 -23.32 23.72
CA ASP A 1089 16.02 -23.25 24.31
C ASP A 1089 15.01 -22.92 23.22
N PHE A 1090 13.84 -23.56 23.25
CA PHE A 1090 12.75 -23.31 22.32
C PHE A 1090 11.38 -23.32 22.99
N GLU A 1091 10.42 -22.63 22.37
CA GLU A 1091 9.06 -22.46 22.89
C GLU A 1091 8.03 -23.18 22.01
N LEU A 1092 7.21 -24.04 22.61
CA LEU A 1092 6.08 -24.70 21.97
C LEU A 1092 4.95 -23.72 21.63
N SER A 1093 4.23 -24.01 20.55
CA SER A 1093 3.16 -23.15 20.02
C SER A 1093 2.01 -22.95 21.02
N TRP A 1094 1.71 -21.69 21.34
CA TRP A 1094 0.56 -21.34 22.17
C TRP A 1094 -0.77 -21.79 21.56
N ALA A 1095 -0.89 -21.74 20.24
CA ALA A 1095 -2.10 -22.17 19.53
C ALA A 1095 -2.39 -23.67 19.75
N THR A 1096 -1.37 -24.49 19.95
CA THR A 1096 -1.51 -25.93 20.25
C THR A 1096 -2.15 -26.14 21.61
N PHE A 1097 -1.68 -25.43 22.63
CA PHE A 1097 -2.20 -25.48 23.99
C PHE A 1097 -3.64 -24.97 24.07
N GLN A 1098 -3.94 -23.87 23.38
CA GLN A 1098 -5.30 -23.34 23.28
C GLN A 1098 -6.26 -24.33 22.64
N HIS A 1099 -5.84 -25.00 21.56
CA HIS A 1099 -6.68 -25.99 20.89
C HIS A 1099 -6.96 -27.19 21.80
N TRP A 1100 -5.95 -27.63 22.56
CA TRP A 1100 -6.12 -28.69 23.55
C TRP A 1100 -6.80 -28.23 24.84
N GLN A 1101 -7.10 -26.94 25.00
CA GLN A 1101 -7.73 -26.38 26.19
C GLN A 1101 -6.95 -26.70 27.50
N ILE A 1102 -5.62 -26.69 27.43
CA ILE A 1102 -4.73 -26.93 28.56
C ILE A 1102 -3.90 -25.69 28.90
N ASP A 1103 -3.46 -25.61 30.17
CA ASP A 1103 -2.60 -24.54 30.69
C ASP A 1103 -1.17 -24.61 30.09
N ASP A 1104 -0.48 -23.47 29.96
CA ASP A 1104 0.88 -23.42 29.39
C ASP A 1104 1.97 -24.10 30.25
N ARG A 1105 1.64 -24.52 31.48
CA ARG A 1105 2.50 -25.32 32.36
C ARG A 1105 2.07 -26.78 32.45
N ALA A 1106 1.08 -27.19 31.67
CA ALA A 1106 0.60 -28.56 31.63
C ALA A 1106 1.72 -29.55 31.25
N ARG A 1107 1.54 -30.81 31.67
CA ARG A 1107 2.44 -31.90 31.32
C ARG A 1107 2.02 -32.50 29.99
N LEU A 1108 3.01 -32.80 29.15
CA LEU A 1108 2.84 -33.42 27.84
C LEU A 1108 3.51 -34.80 27.85
N ALA A 1109 2.82 -35.80 27.31
CA ALA A 1109 3.43 -37.07 26.95
C ALA A 1109 4.21 -36.90 25.65
N VAL A 1110 5.44 -37.40 25.62
CA VAL A 1110 6.37 -37.24 24.51
C VAL A 1110 6.91 -38.59 24.09
N VAL A 1111 6.97 -38.82 22.78
CA VAL A 1111 7.64 -39.99 22.17
C VAL A 1111 8.74 -39.51 21.23
N ASP A 1112 10.00 -39.90 21.46
CA ASP A 1112 11.05 -39.76 20.46
C ASP A 1112 10.79 -40.75 19.33
N GLU A 1113 10.46 -40.26 18.14
CA GLU A 1113 10.01 -41.08 17.01
C GLU A 1113 11.15 -41.91 16.37
N ILE A 1114 12.41 -41.55 16.64
CA ILE A 1114 13.60 -42.29 16.18
C ILE A 1114 13.92 -43.43 17.14
N THR A 1115 13.98 -43.17 18.45
CA THR A 1115 14.36 -44.19 19.46
C THR A 1115 13.18 -45.01 19.98
N GLY A 1116 11.96 -44.46 19.91
CA GLY A 1116 10.74 -45.01 20.51
C GLY A 1116 10.62 -44.74 22.02
N GLU A 1117 11.57 -44.00 22.61
CA GLU A 1117 11.57 -43.67 24.03
C GLU A 1117 10.38 -42.76 24.37
N ARG A 1118 9.74 -43.02 25.52
CA ARG A 1118 8.61 -42.25 26.04
C ARG A 1118 9.01 -41.52 27.31
N PHE A 1119 8.73 -40.23 27.39
CA PHE A 1119 9.01 -39.39 28.54
C PHE A 1119 8.02 -38.22 28.62
N GLU A 1120 8.16 -37.36 29.63
CA GLU A 1120 7.26 -36.22 29.86
C GLU A 1120 8.00 -34.89 29.65
N TRP A 1121 7.31 -33.92 29.07
CA TRP A 1121 7.70 -32.51 29.09
C TRP A 1121 6.78 -31.71 30.01
N GLN A 1122 7.33 -30.67 30.63
CA GLN A 1122 6.56 -29.74 31.45
C GLN A 1122 6.55 -28.36 30.81
N GLY A 1123 5.35 -27.86 30.55
CA GLY A 1123 5.11 -26.52 30.01
C GLY A 1123 5.62 -26.29 28.58
N ARG A 1124 5.59 -25.04 28.14
CA ARG A 1124 5.93 -24.66 26.75
C ARG A 1124 7.42 -24.50 26.46
N TRP A 1125 8.27 -24.31 27.46
CA TRP A 1125 9.71 -24.07 27.25
C TRP A 1125 10.51 -25.35 27.39
N GLN A 1126 11.23 -25.70 26.34
CA GLN A 1126 12.01 -26.93 26.24
C GLN A 1126 13.46 -26.62 25.82
N HIS A 1127 14.37 -27.57 26.07
CA HIS A 1127 15.78 -27.46 25.70
C HIS A 1127 16.21 -28.63 24.82
N VAL A 1128 17.07 -28.37 23.83
CA VAL A 1128 17.67 -29.40 22.99
C VAL A 1128 19.18 -29.17 22.81
N ARG A 1129 19.93 -30.27 22.70
CA ARG A 1129 21.35 -30.31 22.31
C ARG A 1129 21.55 -31.40 21.27
N LEU A 1130 22.15 -31.06 20.13
CA LEU A 1130 22.27 -31.92 18.95
C LEU A 1130 23.71 -31.98 18.45
N ASP A 1131 24.32 -33.17 18.55
CA ASP A 1131 25.66 -33.46 18.01
C ASP A 1131 25.54 -33.97 16.56
N PRO A 1132 26.11 -33.26 15.56
CA PRO A 1132 26.01 -33.67 14.16
C PRO A 1132 26.72 -34.99 13.84
N HIS A 1133 27.70 -35.41 14.65
CA HIS A 1133 28.40 -36.68 14.46
C HIS A 1133 27.63 -37.88 15.00
N ALA A 1134 26.78 -37.66 16.00
CA ALA A 1134 25.87 -38.68 16.51
C ALA A 1134 24.54 -38.67 15.73
N ARG A 1135 23.79 -37.56 15.82
CA ARG A 1135 22.48 -37.38 15.18
C ARG A 1135 22.12 -35.88 15.15
N PRO A 1136 22.07 -35.24 13.95
CA PRO A 1136 21.88 -33.79 13.84
C PRO A 1136 20.42 -33.32 14.02
N PHE A 1137 19.49 -34.20 14.38
CA PHE A 1137 18.07 -33.84 14.53
C PHE A 1137 17.39 -34.66 15.63
N ALA A 1138 16.29 -34.13 16.15
CA ALA A 1138 15.38 -34.83 17.05
C ALA A 1138 13.94 -34.64 16.58
N ILE A 1139 13.12 -35.68 16.75
CA ILE A 1139 11.75 -35.75 16.26
C ILE A 1139 10.90 -36.31 17.39
N TRP A 1140 9.93 -35.53 17.84
CA TRP A 1140 9.06 -35.89 18.94
C TRP A 1140 7.61 -35.81 18.53
N ARG A 1141 6.81 -36.80 18.94
CA ARG A 1141 5.35 -36.69 18.93
C ARG A 1141 4.86 -36.33 20.32
N ILE A 1142 4.00 -35.33 20.40
CA ILE A 1142 3.49 -34.79 21.67
C ILE A 1142 1.97 -34.88 21.74
N GLU A 1143 1.46 -35.10 22.94
CA GLU A 1143 0.04 -35.08 23.29
C GLU A 1143 -0.15 -34.68 24.76
N PRO A 1144 -1.33 -34.16 25.17
CA PRO A 1144 -1.61 -33.92 26.58
C PRO A 1144 -1.54 -35.24 27.39
N ILE A 1145 -0.96 -35.21 28.58
CA ILE A 1145 -0.76 -36.43 29.40
C ILE A 1145 -2.08 -37.12 29.78
N ASP A 1146 -3.16 -36.34 29.94
CA ASP A 1146 -4.49 -36.82 30.29
C ASP A 1146 -5.32 -37.22 29.04
N GLY A 1147 -4.69 -37.24 27.87
CA GLY A 1147 -5.30 -37.51 26.57
C GLY A 1147 -5.82 -36.26 25.88
N LEU A 1148 -6.09 -36.38 24.57
CA LEU A 1148 -6.70 -35.29 23.79
C LEU A 1148 -8.09 -34.94 24.36
N PRO A 1149 -8.51 -33.66 24.30
CA PRO A 1149 -9.84 -33.28 24.74
C PRO A 1149 -10.88 -34.12 24.02
N ARG A 1150 -11.84 -34.66 24.77
CA ARG A 1150 -12.99 -35.29 24.15
C ARG A 1150 -13.71 -34.21 23.35
N THR A 1151 -13.93 -34.46 22.07
CA THR A 1151 -14.91 -33.71 21.29
C THR A 1151 -16.26 -33.92 21.98
N THR A 1152 -16.67 -32.96 22.80
CA THR A 1152 -18.08 -32.87 23.19
C THR A 1152 -18.81 -32.70 21.86
N PRO A 1153 -19.75 -33.58 21.47
CA PRO A 1153 -20.58 -33.28 20.32
C PRO A 1153 -21.16 -31.89 20.60
N THR A 1154 -20.83 -30.93 19.73
CA THR A 1154 -21.63 -29.72 19.63
C THR A 1154 -23.06 -30.22 19.57
N VAL A 1155 -23.90 -29.76 20.49
CA VAL A 1155 -25.34 -30.02 20.45
C VAL A 1155 -25.89 -29.24 19.25
N GLU A 1156 -25.53 -29.71 18.06
CA GLU A 1156 -26.28 -29.48 16.83
C GLU A 1156 -27.31 -30.61 16.81
N THR A 1157 -28.51 -30.24 17.27
CA THR A 1157 -29.77 -30.97 17.07
C THR A 1157 -29.76 -32.45 17.50
N ALA A 1158 -30.16 -32.68 18.75
CA ALA A 1158 -30.87 -33.92 19.06
C ALA A 1158 -32.13 -33.98 18.18
N ASP A 1159 -32.13 -34.87 17.18
CA ASP A 1159 -33.30 -35.56 16.63
C ASP A 1159 -32.83 -36.51 15.50
N GLU A 1160 -32.10 -37.58 15.88
CA GLU A 1160 -32.21 -38.83 15.13
C GLU A 1160 -33.24 -39.72 15.86
N PRO A 1161 -34.20 -40.34 15.15
CA PRO A 1161 -35.13 -41.25 15.78
C PRO A 1161 -34.36 -42.47 16.28
N ASN A 1162 -34.50 -42.74 17.58
CA ASN A 1162 -34.16 -44.01 18.22
C ASN A 1162 -34.57 -45.18 17.32
N ILE A 1163 -33.59 -45.85 16.72
CA ILE A 1163 -33.77 -47.22 16.25
C ILE A 1163 -33.67 -48.08 17.52
N GLU A 1164 -34.83 -48.43 18.06
CA GLU A 1164 -34.95 -49.40 19.14
C GLU A 1164 -34.30 -50.75 18.75
N GLY A 1165 -33.57 -51.32 19.70
CA GLY A 1165 -33.64 -52.75 19.99
C GLY A 1165 -32.97 -53.71 19.01
N HIS A 1166 -31.67 -53.94 19.22
CA HIS A 1166 -31.10 -55.28 19.02
C HIS A 1166 -30.60 -55.81 20.37
N PRO A 1167 -31.22 -56.87 20.93
CA PRO A 1167 -30.83 -57.45 22.20
C PRO A 1167 -29.89 -58.62 21.97
N GLU A 1168 -28.63 -58.38 21.59
CA GLU A 1168 -27.60 -59.39 21.73
C GLU A 1168 -26.31 -58.69 22.14
N LEU A 1169 -25.63 -59.27 23.15
CA LEU A 1169 -24.34 -58.85 23.72
C LEU A 1169 -24.40 -57.95 24.97
N ASP A 1170 -25.09 -58.43 26.00
CA ASP A 1170 -24.64 -58.19 27.38
C ASP A 1170 -25.02 -59.39 28.27
N GLN A 1171 -24.05 -60.27 28.54
CA GLN A 1171 -23.88 -60.97 29.83
C GLN A 1171 -22.60 -61.84 29.87
N ASP A 1172 -21.79 -61.51 30.88
CA ASP A 1172 -20.99 -62.39 31.74
C ASP A 1172 -19.57 -62.85 31.36
N PHE A 1173 -18.60 -62.08 31.87
CA PHE A 1173 -17.59 -62.65 32.78
C PHE A 1173 -17.49 -61.78 34.05
N PRO A 1174 -17.64 -62.34 35.28
CA PRO A 1174 -17.62 -61.58 36.51
C PRO A 1174 -16.20 -61.31 37.05
N PRO A 1175 -16.05 -60.32 37.96
CA PRO A 1175 -14.76 -59.89 38.52
C PRO A 1175 -14.42 -60.57 39.85
N GLY A 1176 -13.12 -60.70 40.14
CA GLY A 1176 -12.55 -60.99 41.47
C GLY A 1176 -11.02 -61.12 41.35
N GLY A 1177 -10.22 -60.15 41.80
CA GLY A 1177 -9.75 -59.94 43.19
C GLY A 1177 -8.25 -60.30 43.22
N ALA A 1178 -7.31 -59.73 43.97
CA ALA A 1178 -7.20 -58.76 45.08
C ALA A 1178 -5.77 -58.16 44.96
N THR A 1179 -5.32 -57.05 45.55
CA THR A 1179 -5.53 -56.34 46.82
C THR A 1179 -5.16 -54.87 46.63
#